data_AF-A0A5C2HHZ8-F1
#
_entry.id   AF-A0A5C2HHZ8-F1
#
_cell.length_a   1.000
_cell.length_b   1.000
_cell.length_c   1.000
_cell.angle_alpha   90.00
_cell.angle_beta   90.00
_cell.angle_gamma   90.00
#
_symmetry.space_group_name_H-M   'P 1'
#
loop_
_entity.id
_entity.type
_entity.pdbx_description
1 polymer ?
#
loop_
_entity_poly.entity_id
_entity_poly.type
_entity_poly.pdbx_seq_one_letter_code
_entity_poly.pdbx_strand_id
1 'polypeptide(L)'
;MILKKISIFILIISLNLFANSSIETLNEKKIEKLIQKEEQLAIAYRKYLVVEAKKASKIEDLKEYLVDGFDFINPFGIKMNIDFEKGEIISFKPKNETILNSMILNYYSNKNRNHTLAPLDTKSNINIKLNNIESFILNNSSKVVKYDKNRELNKFKVKLNKEDEKNKKINNNLLNNTTLEYFGSDGKSKYSYSPLFGITFASGISFQDDNLQITKEVKDLKIPSEFMTLGVSVFDCVYGDVNKTECRTVKESIAIGPNNFVRVNPDKVNVGKTVIQFYRRAGGMLVNGDIYAWGNNGKAITGIEGKKNFTGKVKNGSEPVINAIMPLRAKLYKNVNDASSNENDKYYAQNYFNSPKRPKFIDFFISVYHGACGISTKGELYCNGTTGGSSSSWYNDLDGINRKGELLYRSNHFDGSTESKRLKKVFANNQIWHFLSEDGRVYRWGSPSSGFAGNGIFSNHFTNYSSIDNLSNISDITYILTIGFRRIGALDMNGDIYIWGAEGVSSSTCNRVLNGITYNFCSAQKVVSGNSNMNNIPKFVSLKGGVDAFIAQDVNGDFYKIKQGNNISDKIEIESIKEKIKSYNDSNPIRKYDPKKDNRIISADIAKTINDLNNPSSFSSGVVWVNEHNELKGDIFFNTNHKNDKIFNESIKKIKWVQVKVIQEENGICGIDVNHQMYCWGVQAYYRNSSGSTSWGNTYMIPVFNTNLYDLNKDFLVLEGASDYLTAISSGEWVDSVKGADYGTMHNDAFFMKYPTYIGGFNYEYEFK
;
A
#
# COMPACT_ATOMS: atom_id res chain seq x y z
N MET A 1 -9.40 -43.44 79.51
CA MET A 1 -9.37 -41.97 79.72
C MET A 1 -8.56 -41.21 78.65
N ILE A 2 -7.50 -41.80 78.06
CA ILE A 2 -6.65 -41.17 77.05
C ILE A 2 -7.35 -41.00 75.68
N LEU A 3 -8.17 -41.98 75.24
CA LEU A 3 -8.91 -41.88 73.97
C LEU A 3 -9.92 -40.72 73.91
N LYS A 4 -10.57 -40.38 75.04
CA LYS A 4 -11.52 -39.25 75.12
C LYS A 4 -10.81 -37.89 75.02
N LYS A 5 -9.58 -37.76 75.55
CA LYS A 5 -8.78 -36.52 75.44
C LYS A 5 -8.26 -36.29 74.02
N ILE A 6 -7.87 -37.36 73.31
CA ILE A 6 -7.40 -37.27 71.92
C ILE A 6 -8.55 -36.94 70.96
N SER A 7 -9.75 -37.53 71.14
CA SER A 7 -10.93 -37.15 70.34
C SER A 7 -11.35 -35.70 70.54
N ILE A 8 -11.31 -35.16 71.76
CA ILE A 8 -11.63 -33.75 72.02
C ILE A 8 -10.58 -32.81 71.39
N PHE A 9 -9.30 -33.18 71.42
CA PHE A 9 -8.22 -32.38 70.82
C PHE A 9 -8.30 -32.37 69.28
N ILE A 10 -8.62 -33.51 68.65
CA ILE A 10 -8.83 -33.60 67.19
C ILE A 10 -10.12 -32.87 66.78
N LEU A 11 -11.17 -32.89 67.60
CA LEU A 11 -12.40 -32.11 67.36
C LEU A 11 -12.12 -30.59 67.44
N ILE A 12 -11.30 -30.13 68.39
CA ILE A 12 -10.92 -28.72 68.52
C ILE A 12 -10.00 -28.27 67.37
N ILE A 13 -9.07 -29.11 66.90
CA ILE A 13 -8.20 -28.79 65.77
C ILE A 13 -9.00 -28.76 64.45
N SER A 14 -9.92 -29.70 64.24
CA SER A 14 -10.80 -29.71 63.07
C SER A 14 -11.78 -28.53 63.10
N LEU A 15 -12.38 -28.19 64.24
CA LEU A 15 -13.23 -26.99 64.39
C LEU A 15 -12.46 -25.68 64.08
N ASN A 16 -11.18 -25.58 64.45
CA ASN A 16 -10.35 -24.40 64.13
C ASN A 16 -9.95 -24.34 62.65
N LEU A 17 -9.68 -25.48 61.99
CA LEU A 17 -9.36 -25.54 60.56
C LEU A 17 -10.60 -25.28 59.67
N PHE A 18 -11.77 -25.82 60.05
CA PHE A 18 -13.04 -25.52 59.39
C PHE A 18 -13.50 -24.08 59.66
N ALA A 19 -13.28 -23.51 60.84
CA ALA A 19 -13.58 -22.11 61.12
C ALA A 19 -12.68 -21.15 60.29
N ASN A 20 -11.37 -21.40 60.20
CA ASN A 20 -10.47 -20.53 59.41
C ASN A 20 -10.80 -20.55 57.91
N SER A 21 -11.05 -21.71 57.32
CA SER A 21 -11.47 -21.82 55.90
C SER A 21 -12.84 -21.19 55.62
N SER A 22 -13.76 -21.25 56.58
CA SER A 22 -15.08 -20.57 56.51
C SER A 22 -14.97 -19.05 56.64
N ILE A 23 -14.04 -18.57 57.46
CA ILE A 23 -13.79 -17.14 57.69
C ILE A 23 -13.06 -16.52 56.50
N GLU A 24 -12.09 -17.21 55.89
CA GLU A 24 -11.41 -16.80 54.66
C GLU A 24 -12.40 -16.66 53.50
N THR A 25 -13.27 -17.66 53.28
CA THR A 25 -14.32 -17.59 52.24
C THR A 25 -15.38 -16.51 52.50
N LEU A 26 -15.67 -16.17 53.76
CA LEU A 26 -16.59 -15.07 54.09
C LEU A 26 -15.95 -13.69 53.86
N ASN A 27 -14.66 -13.53 54.18
CA ASN A 27 -13.92 -12.29 53.95
C ASN A 27 -13.76 -12.00 52.46
N GLU A 28 -13.45 -13.01 51.65
CA GLU A 28 -13.38 -12.89 50.19
C GLU A 28 -14.71 -12.41 49.59
N LYS A 29 -15.84 -13.02 49.96
CA LYS A 29 -17.18 -12.60 49.50
C LYS A 29 -17.50 -11.15 49.90
N LYS A 30 -17.08 -10.71 51.09
CA LYS A 30 -17.24 -9.31 51.53
C LYS A 30 -16.37 -8.36 50.72
N ILE A 31 -15.15 -8.75 50.35
CA ILE A 31 -14.24 -7.97 49.51
C ILE A 31 -14.79 -7.85 48.08
N GLU A 32 -15.28 -8.95 47.50
CA GLU A 32 -15.92 -8.91 46.18
C GLU A 32 -17.14 -7.98 46.16
N LYS A 33 -17.98 -8.05 47.19
CA LYS A 33 -19.14 -7.17 47.34
C LYS A 33 -18.74 -5.70 47.57
N LEU A 34 -17.62 -5.44 48.23
CA LEU A 34 -17.06 -4.10 48.37
C LEU A 34 -16.65 -3.55 46.99
N ILE A 35 -15.88 -4.32 46.21
CA ILE A 35 -15.46 -3.93 44.85
C ILE A 35 -16.69 -3.68 43.96
N GLN A 36 -17.70 -4.55 44.03
CA GLN A 36 -18.95 -4.36 43.28
C GLN A 36 -19.64 -3.04 43.62
N LYS A 37 -19.69 -2.65 44.90
CA LYS A 37 -20.26 -1.37 45.32
C LYS A 37 -19.44 -0.18 44.84
N GLU A 38 -18.11 -0.29 44.83
CA GLU A 38 -17.21 0.75 44.29
C GLU A 38 -17.41 0.93 42.79
N GLU A 39 -17.56 -0.17 42.03
CA GLU A 39 -17.85 -0.13 40.59
C GLU A 39 -19.22 0.52 40.30
N GLN A 40 -20.25 0.20 41.08
CA GLN A 40 -21.56 0.84 40.97
C GLN A 40 -21.49 2.35 41.26
N LEU A 41 -20.70 2.73 42.27
CA LEU A 41 -20.48 4.14 42.62
C LEU A 41 -19.70 4.88 41.52
N ALA A 42 -18.70 4.24 40.93
CA ALA A 42 -17.95 4.78 39.80
C ALA A 42 -18.83 5.02 38.57
N ILE A 43 -19.68 4.05 38.21
CA ILE A 43 -20.65 4.22 37.12
C ILE A 43 -21.59 5.39 37.42
N ALA A 44 -22.15 5.46 38.63
CA ALA A 44 -23.06 6.54 39.03
C ALA A 44 -22.40 7.92 38.94
N TYR A 45 -21.15 8.04 39.39
CA TYR A 45 -20.40 9.29 39.30
C TYR A 45 -20.12 9.71 37.86
N ARG A 46 -19.69 8.77 37.00
CA ARG A 46 -19.47 9.02 35.57
C ARG A 46 -20.74 9.53 34.87
N LYS A 47 -21.88 8.89 35.16
CA LYS A 47 -23.20 9.30 34.63
C LYS A 47 -23.60 10.69 35.13
N TYR A 48 -23.34 10.99 36.41
CA TYR A 48 -23.62 12.30 36.99
C TYR A 48 -22.84 13.41 36.27
N LEU A 49 -21.53 13.24 36.07
CA LEU A 49 -20.68 14.24 35.41
C LEU A 49 -21.26 14.67 34.07
N VAL A 50 -21.68 13.69 33.26
CA VAL A 50 -22.24 13.91 31.94
C VAL A 50 -23.65 14.51 32.00
N VAL A 51 -24.56 13.93 32.78
CA VAL A 51 -25.97 14.36 32.81
C VAL A 51 -26.13 15.74 33.44
N GLU A 52 -25.39 16.02 34.52
CA GLU A 52 -25.47 17.31 35.22
C GLU A 52 -24.47 18.34 34.70
N ALA A 53 -23.56 17.93 33.80
CA ALA A 53 -22.50 18.76 33.22
C ALA A 53 -21.59 19.45 34.27
N LYS A 54 -21.43 18.83 35.45
CA LYS A 54 -20.65 19.38 36.57
C LYS A 54 -20.19 18.27 37.52
N LYS A 55 -19.21 18.58 38.36
CA LYS A 55 -18.82 17.70 39.49
C LYS A 55 -19.87 17.70 40.59
N ALA A 56 -20.08 16.55 41.22
CA ALA A 56 -20.95 16.43 42.39
C ALA A 56 -20.29 17.09 43.60
N SER A 57 -21.12 17.50 44.56
CA SER A 57 -20.64 18.16 45.79
C SER A 57 -20.70 17.25 47.01
N LYS A 58 -21.57 16.24 46.96
CA LYS A 58 -21.79 15.25 48.01
C LYS A 58 -22.22 13.93 47.41
N ILE A 59 -21.93 12.82 48.10
CA ILE A 59 -22.23 11.48 47.59
C ILE A 59 -23.73 11.22 47.42
N GLU A 60 -24.57 11.92 48.19
CA GLU A 60 -26.03 11.83 48.08
C GLU A 60 -26.57 12.36 46.75
N ASP A 61 -25.80 13.19 46.02
CA ASP A 61 -26.17 13.67 44.67
C ASP A 61 -26.23 12.51 43.65
N LEU A 62 -25.60 11.36 43.95
CA LEU A 62 -25.53 10.20 43.07
C LEU A 62 -26.70 9.24 43.23
N LYS A 63 -27.62 9.48 44.18
CA LYS A 63 -28.74 8.57 44.50
C LYS A 63 -29.59 8.20 43.28
N GLU A 64 -29.84 9.15 42.39
CA GLU A 64 -30.67 8.93 41.19
C GLU A 64 -29.96 8.11 40.09
N TYR A 65 -28.65 7.88 40.24
CA TYR A 65 -27.82 7.17 39.26
C TYR A 65 -27.41 5.77 39.75
N LEU A 66 -27.72 5.45 41.02
CA LEU A 66 -27.43 4.17 41.65
C LEU A 66 -28.61 3.20 41.51
N VAL A 67 -28.32 1.90 41.54
CA VAL A 67 -29.31 0.82 41.54
C VAL A 67 -30.25 0.91 42.75
N ASP A 68 -31.48 0.39 42.61
CA ASP A 68 -32.44 0.37 43.72
C ASP A 68 -31.90 -0.41 44.92
N GLY A 69 -32.10 0.14 46.13
CA GLY A 69 -31.60 -0.46 47.37
C GLY A 69 -30.09 -0.33 47.59
N PHE A 70 -29.38 0.50 46.83
CA PHE A 70 -27.96 0.78 47.09
C PHE A 70 -27.77 1.48 48.44
N ASP A 71 -26.95 0.87 49.30
CA ASP A 71 -26.55 1.43 50.59
C ASP A 71 -25.11 1.97 50.51
N PHE A 72 -24.90 3.20 50.96
CA PHE A 72 -23.56 3.81 51.03
C PHE A 72 -22.69 3.21 52.14
N ILE A 73 -23.23 2.37 53.02
CA ILE A 73 -22.46 1.59 53.98
C ILE A 73 -21.91 0.34 53.28
N ASN A 74 -20.59 0.14 53.35
CA ASN A 74 -19.95 -1.01 52.74
C ASN A 74 -20.14 -2.31 53.56
N PRO A 75 -19.76 -3.49 53.04
CA PRO A 75 -19.90 -4.78 53.77
C PRO A 75 -19.14 -4.88 55.10
N PHE A 76 -18.29 -3.90 55.41
CA PHE A 76 -17.53 -3.77 56.65
C PHE A 76 -18.07 -2.66 57.58
N GLY A 77 -19.25 -2.10 57.28
CA GLY A 77 -19.92 -1.11 58.13
C GLY A 77 -19.39 0.32 58.01
N ILE A 78 -18.57 0.62 57.00
CA ILE A 78 -18.00 1.97 56.80
C ILE A 78 -18.76 2.69 55.68
N LYS A 79 -19.13 3.96 55.92
CA LYS A 79 -19.73 4.84 54.90
C LYS A 79 -18.69 5.13 53.81
N MET A 80 -19.05 4.81 52.57
CA MET A 80 -18.25 5.10 51.37
C MET A 80 -18.30 6.60 51.04
N ASN A 81 -17.25 7.11 50.41
CA ASN A 81 -17.17 8.51 49.99
C ASN A 81 -16.29 8.68 48.73
N ILE A 82 -16.38 9.84 48.07
CA ILE A 82 -15.61 10.21 46.88
C ILE A 82 -14.87 11.51 47.15
N ASP A 83 -13.60 11.58 46.74
CA ASP A 83 -12.87 12.83 46.53
C ASP A 83 -13.32 13.43 45.19
N PHE A 84 -14.26 14.38 45.26
CA PHE A 84 -14.87 14.99 44.08
C PHE A 84 -13.94 15.93 43.30
N GLU A 85 -12.85 16.40 43.91
CA GLU A 85 -11.85 17.21 43.20
C GLU A 85 -11.02 16.34 42.26
N LYS A 86 -10.67 15.13 42.71
CA LYS A 86 -9.85 14.19 41.94
C LYS A 86 -10.65 13.15 41.16
N GLY A 87 -11.94 12.99 41.46
CA GLY A 87 -12.77 11.93 40.91
C GLY A 87 -12.34 10.54 41.39
N GLU A 88 -11.94 10.42 42.66
CA GLU A 88 -11.43 9.18 43.24
C GLU A 88 -12.36 8.67 44.35
N ILE A 89 -12.59 7.36 44.43
CA ILE A 89 -13.32 6.77 45.56
C ILE A 89 -12.35 6.62 46.73
N ILE A 90 -12.73 7.11 47.91
CA ILE A 90 -11.92 6.96 49.13
C ILE A 90 -11.82 5.47 49.46
N SER A 91 -10.60 4.94 49.43
CA SER A 91 -10.36 3.50 49.59
C SER A 91 -10.68 3.02 51.00
N PHE A 92 -11.09 1.75 51.10
CA PHE A 92 -11.30 1.10 52.37
C PHE A 92 -9.95 0.78 53.04
N LYS A 93 -9.81 1.18 54.31
CA LYS A 93 -8.61 0.92 55.11
C LYS A 93 -8.89 -0.18 56.15
N PRO A 94 -8.28 -1.37 56.00
CA PRO A 94 -8.49 -2.47 56.95
C PRO A 94 -7.89 -2.14 58.32
N LYS A 95 -8.63 -2.47 59.40
CA LYS A 95 -8.21 -2.23 60.80
C LYS A 95 -7.44 -3.40 61.43
N ASN A 96 -7.37 -4.55 60.77
CA ASN A 96 -6.73 -5.77 61.26
C ASN A 96 -5.96 -6.47 60.11
N GLU A 97 -4.78 -7.02 60.44
CA GLU A 97 -3.89 -7.79 59.55
C GLU A 97 -4.57 -8.95 58.83
N THR A 98 -5.52 -9.66 59.46
CA THR A 98 -6.22 -10.77 58.81
C THR A 98 -7.01 -10.32 57.58
N ILE A 99 -7.68 -9.17 57.65
CA ILE A 99 -8.43 -8.60 56.52
C ILE A 99 -7.46 -8.04 55.48
N LEU A 100 -6.37 -7.39 55.92
CA LEU A 100 -5.34 -6.86 55.02
C LEU A 100 -4.76 -7.95 54.12
N ASN A 101 -4.44 -9.13 54.68
CA ASN A 101 -3.91 -10.27 53.93
C ASN A 101 -4.90 -10.76 52.87
N SER A 102 -6.19 -10.89 53.20
CA SER A 102 -7.23 -11.24 52.22
C SER A 102 -7.43 -10.16 51.13
N MET A 103 -7.20 -8.89 51.46
CA MET A 103 -7.36 -7.76 50.54
C MET A 103 -6.20 -7.63 49.54
N ILE A 104 -4.97 -7.99 49.90
CA ILE A 104 -3.80 -7.88 49.01
C ILE A 104 -4.03 -8.62 47.68
N LEU A 105 -4.65 -9.80 47.72
CA LEU A 105 -4.88 -10.62 46.52
C LEU A 105 -6.07 -10.14 45.68
N ASN A 106 -7.14 -9.66 46.32
CA ASN A 106 -8.43 -9.41 45.63
C ASN A 106 -8.80 -7.92 45.50
N TYR A 107 -8.41 -7.05 46.43
CA TYR A 107 -8.82 -5.63 46.47
C TYR A 107 -7.79 -4.66 45.89
N TYR A 108 -6.51 -4.90 46.19
CA TYR A 108 -5.36 -4.14 45.67
C TYR A 108 -4.89 -4.65 44.30
N SER A 109 -5.69 -5.51 43.67
CA SER A 109 -5.51 -5.96 42.29
C SER A 109 -6.68 -5.46 41.43
N ASN A 110 -6.47 -5.37 40.11
CA ASN A 110 -7.54 -4.99 39.16
C ASN A 110 -8.57 -6.11 38.93
N LYS A 111 -8.56 -7.17 39.76
CA LYS A 111 -9.52 -8.27 39.68
C LYS A 111 -10.93 -7.73 39.98
N ASN A 112 -11.90 -8.06 39.13
CA ASN A 112 -13.29 -7.60 39.22
C ASN A 112 -13.49 -6.07 39.11
N ARG A 113 -12.52 -5.31 38.58
CA ARG A 113 -12.62 -3.84 38.36
C ARG A 113 -12.66 -3.48 36.88
N ASN A 114 -13.79 -2.97 36.40
CA ASN A 114 -13.97 -2.56 35.02
C ASN A 114 -13.88 -1.03 34.87
N HIS A 115 -14.51 -0.29 35.77
CA HIS A 115 -14.64 1.18 35.76
C HIS A 115 -13.74 1.89 36.76
N THR A 116 -13.05 1.14 37.62
CA THR A 116 -12.05 1.68 38.56
C THR A 116 -10.67 1.03 38.34
N LEU A 117 -9.64 1.68 38.88
CA LEU A 117 -8.31 1.11 39.07
C LEU A 117 -8.11 0.85 40.56
N ALA A 118 -7.51 -0.30 40.88
CA ALA A 118 -7.20 -0.66 42.25
C ALA A 118 -6.29 0.42 42.90
N PRO A 119 -6.45 0.66 44.22
CA PRO A 119 -5.54 1.54 44.92
C PRO A 119 -4.15 0.92 44.93
N LEU A 120 -3.11 1.74 44.76
CA LEU A 120 -1.72 1.25 44.70
C LEU A 120 -1.22 0.71 46.05
N ASP A 121 -1.73 1.28 47.14
CA ASP A 121 -1.40 0.90 48.51
C ASP A 121 -2.53 1.30 49.48
N THR A 122 -2.33 1.07 50.78
CA THR A 122 -3.30 1.39 51.85
C THR A 122 -3.52 2.89 52.06
N LYS A 123 -2.74 3.76 51.38
CA LYS A 123 -2.82 5.22 51.47
C LYS A 123 -3.48 5.84 50.24
N SER A 124 -3.50 5.13 49.12
CA SER A 124 -4.01 5.55 47.83
C SER A 124 -5.52 5.37 47.74
N ASN A 125 -6.19 6.29 47.06
CA ASN A 125 -7.60 6.15 46.71
C ASN A 125 -7.77 5.32 45.43
N ILE A 126 -9.01 4.96 45.14
CA ILE A 126 -9.39 4.23 43.92
C ILE A 126 -9.66 5.25 42.81
N ASN A 127 -8.94 5.13 41.70
CA ASN A 127 -9.13 6.01 40.57
C ASN A 127 -10.31 5.55 39.70
N ILE A 128 -11.23 6.45 39.37
CA ILE A 128 -12.34 6.16 38.45
C ILE A 128 -11.84 6.35 37.01
N LYS A 129 -12.01 5.33 36.15
CA LYS A 129 -11.62 5.40 34.74
C LYS A 129 -12.58 6.32 33.98
N LEU A 130 -12.25 7.61 33.94
CA LEU A 130 -12.99 8.61 33.19
C LEU A 130 -12.58 8.59 31.72
N ASN A 131 -13.54 8.74 30.81
CA ASN A 131 -13.25 9.03 29.40
C ASN A 131 -12.89 10.51 29.20
N ASN A 132 -12.55 10.89 27.96
CA ASN A 132 -12.11 12.24 27.64
C ASN A 132 -13.18 13.32 27.91
N ILE A 133 -14.48 13.02 27.69
CA ILE A 133 -15.59 13.94 28.01
C ILE A 133 -15.72 14.11 29.51
N GLU A 134 -15.76 13.00 30.26
CA GLU A 134 -15.93 12.99 31.71
C GLU A 134 -14.78 13.72 32.41
N SER A 135 -13.53 13.46 31.98
CA SER A 135 -12.34 14.15 32.47
C SER A 135 -12.37 15.64 32.14
N PHE A 136 -12.81 16.00 30.93
CA PHE A 136 -12.94 17.40 30.54
C PHE A 136 -13.97 18.13 31.42
N ILE A 137 -15.14 17.53 31.68
CA ILE A 137 -16.18 18.12 32.54
C ILE A 137 -15.68 18.27 33.98
N LEU A 138 -14.99 17.26 34.53
CA LEU A 138 -14.42 17.31 35.87
C LEU A 138 -13.53 18.55 36.04
N ASN A 139 -12.66 18.81 35.07
CA ASN A 139 -11.68 19.90 35.12
C ASN A 139 -12.21 21.25 34.60
N ASN A 140 -13.27 21.26 33.79
CA ASN A 140 -13.74 22.44 33.07
C ASN A 140 -15.26 22.67 33.18
N SER A 141 -15.91 22.27 34.28
CA SER A 141 -17.38 22.40 34.46
C SER A 141 -17.96 23.79 34.14
N SER A 142 -17.22 24.89 34.37
CA SER A 142 -17.67 26.25 34.03
C SER A 142 -17.80 26.51 32.52
N LYS A 143 -17.12 25.72 31.69
CA LYS A 143 -17.15 25.78 30.22
C LYS A 143 -18.19 24.84 29.61
N VAL A 144 -18.92 24.07 30.42
CA VAL A 144 -19.87 23.06 29.94
C VAL A 144 -21.29 23.41 30.41
N VAL A 145 -22.25 23.24 29.53
CA VAL A 145 -23.66 23.50 29.76
C VAL A 145 -24.45 22.20 29.62
N LYS A 146 -25.42 22.01 30.51
CA LYS A 146 -26.32 20.85 30.54
C LYS A 146 -27.17 20.76 29.26
N TYR A 147 -27.59 19.56 28.90
CA TYR A 147 -28.29 19.27 27.64
C TYR A 147 -29.63 20.02 27.47
N ASP A 148 -30.36 20.27 28.57
CA ASP A 148 -31.67 20.94 28.62
C ASP A 148 -31.55 22.48 28.66
N LYS A 149 -30.37 23.01 28.95
CA LYS A 149 -30.12 24.45 28.98
C LYS A 149 -29.91 25.02 27.58
N ASN A 150 -30.18 26.32 27.47
CA ASN A 150 -29.89 27.07 26.25
C ASN A 150 -28.38 27.04 25.95
N ARG A 151 -28.03 27.07 24.66
CA ARG A 151 -26.64 27.22 24.22
C ARG A 151 -26.06 28.53 24.74
N GLU A 152 -24.78 28.51 25.09
CA GLU A 152 -24.03 29.68 25.56
C GLU A 152 -22.80 29.89 24.67
N LEU A 153 -22.40 31.15 24.48
CA LEU A 153 -21.25 31.52 23.63
C LEU A 153 -19.94 30.99 24.23
N ASN A 154 -19.06 30.45 23.38
CA ASN A 154 -17.74 29.92 23.77
C ASN A 154 -17.81 28.80 24.82
N LYS A 155 -18.89 28.01 24.83
CA LYS A 155 -19.09 26.89 25.75
C LYS A 155 -19.43 25.60 25.01
N PHE A 156 -19.18 24.50 25.69
CA PHE A 156 -19.61 23.17 25.29
C PHE A 156 -21.02 22.91 25.79
N LYS A 157 -21.84 22.25 24.99
CA LYS A 157 -23.12 21.72 25.41
C LYS A 157 -23.08 20.20 25.36
N VAL A 158 -23.57 19.56 26.42
CA VAL A 158 -23.78 18.11 26.41
C VAL A 158 -24.96 17.79 25.49
N LYS A 159 -24.76 16.89 24.53
CA LYS A 159 -25.81 16.34 23.68
C LYS A 159 -26.19 14.95 24.18
N LEU A 160 -27.43 14.84 24.65
CA LEU A 160 -28.04 13.64 25.20
C LEU A 160 -29.48 13.55 24.68
N ASN A 161 -29.96 12.33 24.39
CA ASN A 161 -31.36 12.12 24.04
C ASN A 161 -32.23 12.15 25.30
N LYS A 162 -33.47 12.63 25.18
CA LYS A 162 -34.41 12.71 26.33
C LYS A 162 -34.67 11.36 27.00
N GLU A 163 -34.68 10.28 26.21
CA GLU A 163 -34.85 8.93 26.72
C GLU A 163 -33.62 8.44 27.51
N ASP A 164 -32.43 8.82 27.07
CA ASP A 164 -31.17 8.47 27.75
C ASP A 164 -31.10 9.10 29.15
N GLU A 165 -31.55 10.35 29.28
CA GLU A 165 -31.63 11.03 30.57
C GLU A 165 -32.74 10.44 31.45
N LYS A 166 -33.95 10.20 30.89
CA LYS A 166 -35.06 9.61 31.64
C LYS A 166 -34.71 8.23 32.20
N ASN A 167 -33.91 7.47 31.45
CA ASN A 167 -33.42 6.14 31.83
C ASN A 167 -31.99 6.17 32.39
N LYS A 168 -31.47 7.32 32.86
CA LYS A 168 -30.07 7.51 33.28
C LYS A 168 -29.57 6.43 34.25
N LYS A 169 -30.45 5.94 35.11
CA LYS A 169 -30.16 4.86 36.07
C LYS A 169 -29.84 3.51 35.39
N ILE A 170 -30.66 3.08 34.43
CA ILE A 170 -30.64 1.71 33.87
C ILE A 170 -29.91 1.66 32.51
N ASN A 171 -29.79 2.79 31.81
CA ASN A 171 -29.14 2.85 30.50
C ASN A 171 -27.63 2.64 30.61
N ASN A 172 -27.15 1.51 30.10
CA ASN A 172 -25.72 1.16 30.09
C ASN A 172 -24.94 1.86 28.97
N ASN A 173 -25.63 2.37 27.94
CA ASN A 173 -25.00 3.01 26.78
C ASN A 173 -24.89 4.54 26.91
N LEU A 174 -25.46 5.14 27.96
CA LEU A 174 -25.45 6.58 28.21
C LEU A 174 -24.05 7.20 28.05
N LEU A 175 -23.03 6.57 28.64
CA LEU A 175 -21.65 7.07 28.64
C LEU A 175 -21.00 7.03 27.25
N ASN A 176 -21.43 6.10 26.39
CA ASN A 176 -20.91 5.95 25.03
C ASN A 176 -21.65 6.85 24.02
N ASN A 177 -22.94 7.13 24.25
CA ASN A 177 -23.77 7.96 23.36
C ASN A 177 -23.61 9.47 23.59
N THR A 178 -22.83 9.86 24.60
CA THR A 178 -22.66 11.27 24.96
C THR A 178 -21.71 11.96 23.99
N THR A 179 -22.12 13.15 23.54
CA THR A 179 -21.30 14.02 22.69
C THR A 179 -21.20 15.41 23.31
N LEU A 180 -20.04 16.07 23.22
CA LEU A 180 -19.89 17.49 23.54
C LEU A 180 -19.89 18.30 22.26
N GLU A 181 -20.77 19.29 22.16
CA GLU A 181 -20.85 20.21 21.02
C GLU A 181 -20.34 21.59 21.43
N TYR A 182 -19.36 22.13 20.69
CA TYR A 182 -18.77 23.44 20.98
C TYR A 182 -19.43 24.55 20.16
N PHE A 183 -19.81 25.63 20.83
CA PHE A 183 -20.40 26.82 20.21
C PHE A 183 -19.41 27.99 20.23
N GLY A 184 -19.17 28.58 19.06
CA GLY A 184 -18.28 29.73 18.91
C GLY A 184 -18.88 31.04 19.44
N SER A 185 -18.13 32.13 19.27
CA SER A 185 -18.55 33.49 19.63
C SER A 185 -19.74 34.01 18.80
N ASP A 186 -19.99 33.39 17.64
CA ASP A 186 -21.14 33.65 16.77
C ASP A 186 -22.40 32.86 17.18
N GLY A 187 -22.31 32.04 18.23
CA GLY A 187 -23.40 31.21 18.72
C GLY A 187 -23.75 30.02 17.82
N LYS A 188 -22.93 29.74 16.80
CA LYS A 188 -23.06 28.57 15.92
C LYS A 188 -22.20 27.43 16.43
N SER A 189 -22.64 26.20 16.17
CA SER A 189 -21.85 25.00 16.40
C SER A 189 -20.61 25.04 15.50
N LYS A 190 -19.45 24.69 16.05
CA LYS A 190 -18.17 24.64 15.33
C LYS A 190 -17.68 23.22 15.16
N TYR A 191 -17.78 22.41 16.21
CA TYR A 191 -17.48 21.00 16.13
C TYR A 191 -18.14 20.25 17.29
N SER A 192 -18.21 18.93 17.15
CA SER A 192 -18.61 18.02 18.22
C SER A 192 -17.54 16.98 18.47
N TYR A 193 -17.42 16.53 19.72
CA TYR A 193 -16.55 15.45 20.13
C TYR A 193 -17.36 14.31 20.75
N SER A 194 -17.13 13.09 20.25
CA SER A 194 -17.70 11.85 20.79
C SER A 194 -16.56 10.87 21.11
N PRO A 195 -16.64 10.09 22.21
CA PRO A 195 -15.66 9.05 22.49
C PRO A 195 -15.66 7.93 21.44
N LEU A 196 -16.79 7.72 20.74
CA LEU A 196 -16.94 6.67 19.72
C LEU A 196 -16.45 7.12 18.34
N PHE A 197 -16.75 8.37 17.97
CA PHE A 197 -16.52 8.87 16.61
C PHE A 197 -15.41 9.93 16.52
N GLY A 198 -14.82 10.35 17.63
CA GLY A 198 -13.82 11.42 17.61
C GLY A 198 -14.43 12.79 17.34
N ILE A 199 -13.84 13.57 16.44
CA ILE A 199 -14.20 14.97 16.19
C ILE A 199 -14.96 15.10 14.87
N THR A 200 -16.06 15.85 14.88
CA THR A 200 -16.80 16.20 13.67
C THR A 200 -16.95 17.71 13.59
N PHE A 201 -16.45 18.32 12.52
CA PHE A 201 -16.60 19.74 12.29
C PHE A 201 -17.97 20.08 11.73
N ALA A 202 -18.49 21.25 12.14
CA ALA A 202 -19.73 21.79 11.63
C ALA A 202 -19.58 22.18 10.15
N SER A 203 -20.71 22.23 9.45
CA SER A 203 -20.76 22.63 8.05
C SER A 203 -20.15 24.02 7.85
N GLY A 204 -19.18 24.15 6.92
CA GLY A 204 -18.39 25.38 6.75
C GLY A 204 -16.92 25.26 7.08
N ILE A 205 -16.54 24.30 7.93
CA ILE A 205 -15.18 24.24 8.51
C ILE A 205 -14.41 23.07 7.89
N SER A 206 -13.37 23.40 7.12
CA SER A 206 -12.45 22.41 6.54
C SER A 206 -11.33 22.11 7.52
N PHE A 207 -11.10 20.82 7.83
CA PHE A 207 -10.08 20.43 8.79
C PHE A 207 -8.66 20.66 8.23
N GLN A 208 -8.45 20.16 7.02
CA GLN A 208 -7.19 20.28 6.26
C GLN A 208 -7.42 21.01 4.94
N ASP A 209 -6.40 21.73 4.47
CA ASP A 209 -6.34 22.30 3.13
C ASP A 209 -5.90 21.26 2.08
N ASP A 210 -5.81 21.69 0.82
CA ASP A 210 -5.38 20.84 -0.31
C ASP A 210 -3.93 20.32 -0.16
N ASN A 211 -3.13 20.94 0.70
CA ASN A 211 -1.76 20.52 1.03
C ASN A 211 -1.70 19.67 2.32
N LEU A 212 -2.84 19.19 2.81
CA LEU A 212 -3.00 18.42 4.05
C LEU A 212 -2.54 19.15 5.32
N GLN A 213 -2.43 20.47 5.30
CA GLN A 213 -2.12 21.26 6.48
C GLN A 213 -3.41 21.63 7.22
N ILE A 214 -3.36 21.61 8.56
CA ILE A 214 -4.50 22.04 9.39
C ILE A 214 -4.80 23.52 9.09
N THR A 215 -6.06 23.81 8.77
CA THR A 215 -6.49 25.16 8.40
C THR A 215 -6.37 26.13 9.57
N LYS A 216 -6.25 27.42 9.25
CA LYS A 216 -6.19 28.49 10.26
C LYS A 216 -7.46 28.51 11.12
N GLU A 217 -8.62 28.34 10.49
CA GLU A 217 -9.93 28.32 11.18
C GLU A 217 -9.96 27.26 12.29
N VAL A 218 -9.45 26.05 12.02
CA VAL A 218 -9.38 24.98 13.02
C VAL A 218 -8.41 25.29 14.14
N LYS A 219 -7.24 25.86 13.82
CA LYS A 219 -6.25 26.26 14.83
C LYS A 219 -6.82 27.30 15.79
N ASP A 220 -7.63 28.22 15.28
CA ASP A 220 -8.24 29.28 16.07
C ASP A 220 -9.34 28.76 17.03
N LEU A 221 -9.90 27.56 16.79
CA LEU A 221 -10.87 26.92 17.68
C LEU A 221 -10.27 26.41 19.00
N LYS A 222 -8.93 26.29 19.09
CA LYS A 222 -8.22 25.84 20.30
C LYS A 222 -8.83 24.58 20.93
N ILE A 223 -8.99 23.55 20.11
CA ILE A 223 -9.58 22.26 20.53
C ILE A 223 -8.80 21.72 21.74
N PRO A 224 -9.47 21.31 22.83
CA PRO A 224 -8.82 20.72 23.99
C PRO A 224 -7.91 19.55 23.61
N SER A 225 -6.69 19.53 24.16
CA SER A 225 -5.69 18.50 23.88
C SER A 225 -6.17 17.08 24.21
N GLU A 226 -7.06 16.96 25.19
CA GLU A 226 -7.67 15.71 25.63
C GLU A 226 -8.57 15.08 24.55
N PHE A 227 -9.03 15.86 23.56
CA PHE A 227 -9.80 15.34 22.43
C PHE A 227 -8.92 14.94 21.24
N MET A 228 -7.64 15.35 21.25
CA MET A 228 -6.68 15.17 20.16
C MET A 228 -5.67 14.05 20.47
N THR A 229 -6.17 12.85 20.78
CA THR A 229 -5.33 11.69 21.11
C THR A 229 -4.97 10.87 19.88
N LEU A 230 -3.91 10.06 19.98
CA LEU A 230 -3.54 9.08 18.95
C LEU A 230 -4.73 8.19 18.58
N GLY A 231 -4.94 8.00 17.27
CA GLY A 231 -6.01 7.17 16.71
C GLY A 231 -7.37 7.85 16.59
N VAL A 232 -7.53 9.10 17.04
CA VAL A 232 -8.82 9.82 16.91
C VAL A 232 -9.13 10.12 15.45
N SER A 233 -10.33 9.73 15.01
CA SER A 233 -10.88 10.15 13.74
C SER A 233 -11.39 11.58 13.80
N VAL A 234 -11.08 12.33 12.75
CA VAL A 234 -11.47 13.71 12.54
C VAL A 234 -12.23 13.78 11.22
N PHE A 235 -13.45 14.28 11.29
CA PHE A 235 -14.37 14.34 10.16
C PHE A 235 -14.66 15.79 9.80
N ASP A 236 -14.36 16.16 8.55
CA ASP A 236 -14.76 17.44 7.96
C ASP A 236 -15.74 17.24 6.79
N CYS A 237 -16.75 18.11 6.73
CA CYS A 237 -17.76 18.12 5.68
C CYS A 237 -17.30 19.05 4.55
N VAL A 238 -17.19 18.50 3.33
CA VAL A 238 -16.83 19.28 2.13
C VAL A 238 -18.06 19.51 1.25
N TYR A 239 -18.26 20.76 0.85
CA TYR A 239 -19.40 21.19 0.03
C TYR A 239 -19.25 20.82 -1.45
N GLY A 240 -20.39 20.65 -2.11
CA GLY A 240 -20.56 20.95 -3.54
C GLY A 240 -21.53 22.12 -3.70
N ASP A 241 -21.10 23.15 -4.44
CA ASP A 241 -21.77 24.41 -4.79
C ASP A 241 -22.31 25.30 -3.65
N VAL A 242 -22.20 26.61 -3.90
CA VAL A 242 -22.29 27.75 -2.96
C VAL A 242 -23.64 27.89 -2.21
N ASN A 243 -24.66 27.09 -2.56
CA ASN A 243 -26.04 27.27 -2.10
C ASN A 243 -26.65 26.07 -1.37
N LYS A 244 -25.87 25.06 -0.95
CA LYS A 244 -26.42 23.88 -0.23
C LYS A 244 -25.84 23.78 1.18
N THR A 245 -26.71 23.56 2.17
CA THR A 245 -26.36 23.39 3.60
C THR A 245 -26.16 21.92 4.02
N GLU A 246 -26.19 20.98 3.07
CA GLU A 246 -26.08 19.53 3.34
C GLU A 246 -24.67 19.01 3.06
N CYS A 247 -24.14 18.22 4.00
CA CYS A 247 -22.84 17.55 3.89
C CYS A 247 -22.90 16.51 2.76
N ARG A 248 -22.20 16.75 1.64
CA ARG A 248 -22.17 15.81 0.49
C ARG A 248 -21.09 14.74 0.63
N THR A 249 -19.93 15.12 1.18
CA THR A 249 -18.79 14.23 1.36
C THR A 249 -18.21 14.44 2.75
N VAL A 250 -18.11 13.35 3.51
CA VAL A 250 -17.40 13.32 4.79
C VAL A 250 -15.98 12.85 4.51
N LYS A 251 -15.01 13.68 4.83
CA LYS A 251 -13.59 13.31 4.74
C LYS A 251 -13.11 12.89 6.13
N GLU A 252 -12.36 11.80 6.18
CA GLU A 252 -11.81 11.28 7.43
C GLU A 252 -10.29 11.44 7.47
N SER A 253 -9.81 11.95 8.60
CA SER A 253 -8.39 12.01 8.95
C SER A 253 -8.16 11.36 10.32
N ILE A 254 -7.10 10.57 10.46
CA ILE A 254 -6.72 9.91 11.70
C ILE A 254 -5.52 10.63 12.32
N ALA A 255 -5.61 10.97 13.60
CA ALA A 255 -4.52 11.52 14.37
C ALA A 255 -3.41 10.46 14.60
N ILE A 256 -2.21 10.69 14.07
CA ILE A 256 -1.00 9.91 14.35
C ILE A 256 -0.03 10.65 15.30
N GLY A 257 -0.50 11.75 15.89
CA GLY A 257 0.16 12.53 16.93
C GLY A 257 -0.62 13.82 17.22
N PRO A 258 -0.21 14.62 18.22
CA PRO A 258 -0.95 15.81 18.66
C PRO A 258 -1.23 16.85 17.55
N ASN A 259 -0.39 16.86 16.50
CA ASN A 259 -0.51 17.75 15.34
C ASN A 259 -0.28 17.04 14.00
N ASN A 260 -0.31 15.71 13.96
CA ASN A 260 0.00 14.93 12.77
C ASN A 260 -1.21 14.07 12.38
N PHE A 261 -1.66 14.18 11.14
CA PHE A 261 -2.89 13.52 10.66
C PHE A 261 -2.66 12.80 9.33
N VAL A 262 -3.33 11.67 9.16
CA VAL A 262 -3.33 10.90 7.91
C VAL A 262 -4.76 10.86 7.38
N ARG A 263 -4.99 11.35 6.16
CA ARG A 263 -6.29 11.27 5.49
C ARG A 263 -6.52 9.84 4.99
N VAL A 264 -7.66 9.24 5.36
CA VAL A 264 -7.95 7.81 5.12
C VAL A 264 -8.33 7.54 3.66
N ASN A 265 -9.11 8.44 3.05
CA ASN A 265 -9.48 8.41 1.64
C ASN A 265 -9.28 9.81 1.05
N PRO A 266 -8.07 10.17 0.58
CA PRO A 266 -7.89 11.46 -0.08
C PRO A 266 -8.59 11.44 -1.45
N ASP A 267 -9.41 12.45 -1.76
CA ASP A 267 -10.11 12.61 -3.06
C ASP A 267 -9.17 12.60 -4.28
N LYS A 268 -7.86 12.75 -4.05
CA LYS A 268 -6.80 12.65 -5.03
C LYS A 268 -5.63 11.91 -4.39
N VAL A 269 -5.02 10.98 -5.12
CA VAL A 269 -3.72 10.40 -4.75
C VAL A 269 -2.74 11.56 -4.59
N ASN A 270 -2.34 11.86 -3.36
CA ASN A 270 -1.57 13.06 -3.03
C ASN A 270 -0.16 13.07 -3.65
N VAL A 271 0.31 11.93 -4.18
CA VAL A 271 1.67 11.81 -4.74
C VAL A 271 1.72 10.86 -5.93
N GLY A 272 1.93 11.43 -7.12
CA GLY A 272 2.19 10.69 -8.35
C GLY A 272 1.04 9.78 -8.78
N LYS A 273 1.22 9.10 -9.93
CA LYS A 273 0.34 7.98 -10.28
C LYS A 273 0.80 6.73 -9.52
N THR A 274 -0.12 5.89 -9.08
CA THR A 274 0.24 4.52 -8.68
C THR A 274 0.62 3.77 -9.96
N VAL A 275 1.76 3.11 -9.95
CA VAL A 275 2.27 2.42 -11.14
C VAL A 275 2.73 1.04 -10.72
N ILE A 276 2.41 0.03 -11.51
CA ILE A 276 2.97 -1.31 -11.37
C ILE A 276 3.86 -1.60 -12.58
N GLN A 277 5.06 -2.10 -12.31
CA GLN A 277 6.05 -2.40 -13.34
C GLN A 277 6.49 -3.84 -13.21
N PHE A 278 6.31 -4.59 -14.29
CA PHE A 278 6.77 -5.97 -14.39
C PHE A 278 8.06 -6.03 -15.19
N TYR A 279 8.99 -6.87 -14.73
CA TYR A 279 10.19 -7.24 -15.46
C TYR A 279 10.36 -8.76 -15.39
N ARG A 280 11.08 -9.33 -16.36
CA ARG A 280 11.29 -10.79 -16.41
C ARG A 280 11.89 -11.37 -15.13
N ARG A 281 12.72 -10.61 -14.42
CA ARG A 281 13.45 -11.08 -13.22
C ARG A 281 13.17 -10.30 -11.93
N ALA A 282 12.26 -9.34 -11.98
CA ALA A 282 11.89 -8.51 -10.85
C ALA A 282 10.55 -7.83 -11.11
N GLY A 283 9.94 -7.26 -10.09
CA GLY A 283 8.85 -6.33 -10.28
C GLY A 283 8.86 -5.28 -9.20
N GLY A 284 8.05 -4.25 -9.40
CA GLY A 284 7.80 -3.26 -8.38
C GLY A 284 6.46 -2.58 -8.54
N MET A 285 6.09 -1.85 -7.51
CA MET A 285 4.94 -0.95 -7.51
C MET A 285 5.30 0.34 -6.80
N LEU A 286 4.67 1.42 -7.24
CA LEU A 286 4.69 2.71 -6.60
C LEU A 286 3.33 2.94 -5.95
N VAL A 287 3.26 3.02 -4.62
CA VAL A 287 2.02 3.27 -3.88
C VAL A 287 2.22 4.48 -2.98
N ASN A 288 1.41 5.52 -3.16
CA ASN A 288 1.48 6.77 -2.39
C ASN A 288 2.91 7.36 -2.32
N GLY A 289 3.59 7.33 -3.47
CA GLY A 289 4.97 7.79 -3.61
C GLY A 289 6.05 6.91 -2.99
N ASP A 290 5.72 5.75 -2.44
CA ASP A 290 6.70 4.79 -1.92
C ASP A 290 6.90 3.65 -2.93
N ILE A 291 8.16 3.31 -3.21
CA ILE A 291 8.51 2.22 -4.13
C ILE A 291 8.63 0.92 -3.35
N TYR A 292 7.98 -0.12 -3.85
CA TYR A 292 8.13 -1.47 -3.35
C TYR A 292 8.56 -2.42 -4.46
N ALA A 293 9.35 -3.43 -4.12
CA ALA A 293 10.00 -4.32 -5.07
C ALA A 293 9.93 -5.80 -4.64
N TRP A 294 10.05 -6.70 -5.62
CA TRP A 294 10.15 -8.16 -5.42
C TRP A 294 10.95 -8.82 -6.57
N GLY A 295 11.19 -10.12 -6.47
CA GLY A 295 11.80 -10.95 -7.53
C GLY A 295 13.19 -11.50 -7.17
N ASN A 296 14.04 -11.75 -8.16
CA ASN A 296 15.39 -12.27 -7.91
C ASN A 296 16.33 -11.13 -7.47
N ASN A 297 16.83 -11.23 -6.25
CA ASN A 297 17.46 -10.14 -5.52
C ASN A 297 18.98 -10.26 -5.40
N GLY A 298 19.64 -11.09 -6.21
CA GLY A 298 21.10 -11.30 -6.14
C GLY A 298 21.98 -10.03 -6.24
N LYS A 299 21.39 -8.87 -6.56
CA LYS A 299 22.02 -7.54 -6.58
C LYS A 299 21.39 -6.53 -5.59
N ALA A 300 20.75 -7.02 -4.53
CA ALA A 300 20.11 -6.23 -3.48
C ALA A 300 19.07 -5.21 -3.98
N ILE A 301 18.25 -5.58 -4.98
CA ILE A 301 17.21 -4.65 -5.51
C ILE A 301 16.18 -4.27 -4.43
N THR A 302 15.92 -5.14 -3.44
CA THR A 302 15.06 -4.90 -2.25
C THR A 302 15.83 -4.46 -1.00
N GLY A 303 17.16 -4.33 -1.07
CA GLY A 303 18.01 -4.02 0.08
C GLY A 303 18.22 -5.17 1.07
N ILE A 304 17.77 -6.39 0.77
CA ILE A 304 18.05 -7.58 1.58
C ILE A 304 19.43 -8.15 1.19
N GLU A 305 20.41 -8.01 2.08
CA GLU A 305 21.73 -8.63 1.92
C GLU A 305 21.66 -10.13 2.27
N GLY A 306 21.44 -10.98 1.27
CA GLY A 306 21.42 -12.43 1.46
C GLY A 306 22.83 -13.01 1.47
N LYS A 307 23.26 -13.62 2.58
CA LYS A 307 24.40 -14.56 2.55
C LYS A 307 24.04 -15.73 1.63
N LYS A 308 24.92 -16.12 0.71
CA LYS A 308 24.71 -17.18 -0.31
C LYS A 308 24.57 -18.61 0.23
N ASN A 309 24.37 -18.80 1.54
CA ASN A 309 24.30 -20.11 2.17
C ASN A 309 22.84 -20.53 2.30
N PHE A 310 22.38 -21.31 1.33
CA PHE A 310 21.00 -21.76 1.16
C PHE A 310 20.82 -23.23 1.55
N THR A 311 19.59 -23.64 1.87
CA THR A 311 19.26 -24.94 2.48
C THR A 311 19.02 -26.07 1.48
N GLY A 312 18.78 -25.75 0.20
CA GLY A 312 18.54 -26.71 -0.89
C GLY A 312 19.81 -27.31 -1.52
N LYS A 313 19.65 -28.34 -2.38
CA LYS A 313 20.75 -28.95 -3.16
C LYS A 313 21.51 -27.84 -3.91
N VAL A 314 22.74 -27.59 -3.46
CA VAL A 314 23.58 -26.47 -3.87
C VAL A 314 23.97 -26.58 -5.34
N LYS A 315 23.13 -26.09 -6.26
CA LYS A 315 23.61 -25.73 -7.59
C LYS A 315 24.45 -24.47 -7.45
N ASN A 316 25.64 -24.46 -8.04
CA ASN A 316 26.51 -23.28 -8.04
C ASN A 316 25.76 -22.08 -8.63
N GLY A 317 25.75 -20.95 -7.91
CA GLY A 317 25.20 -19.69 -8.43
C GLY A 317 23.72 -19.39 -8.11
N SER A 318 23.13 -20.02 -7.09
CA SER A 318 21.78 -19.62 -6.63
C SER A 318 21.76 -18.22 -5.99
N GLU A 319 20.65 -17.49 -6.19
CA GLU A 319 20.39 -16.16 -5.64
C GLU A 319 19.04 -16.14 -4.90
N PRO A 320 18.85 -15.24 -3.89
CA PRO A 320 17.60 -15.15 -3.16
C PRO A 320 16.49 -14.59 -4.05
N VAL A 321 15.34 -15.25 -4.06
CA VAL A 321 14.11 -14.79 -4.70
C VAL A 321 13.14 -14.33 -3.62
N ILE A 322 12.80 -13.06 -3.62
CA ILE A 322 11.80 -12.48 -2.73
C ILE A 322 10.46 -12.54 -3.45
N ASN A 323 9.51 -13.31 -2.92
CA ASN A 323 8.16 -13.41 -3.49
C ASN A 323 7.18 -12.43 -2.84
N ALA A 324 7.57 -11.72 -1.78
CA ALA A 324 6.75 -10.69 -1.15
C ALA A 324 7.19 -9.27 -1.55
N ILE A 325 6.28 -8.32 -1.35
CA ILE A 325 6.58 -6.89 -1.53
C ILE A 325 7.56 -6.42 -0.46
N MET A 326 8.68 -5.82 -0.85
CA MET A 326 9.62 -5.14 0.06
C MET A 326 9.74 -3.64 -0.24
N PRO A 327 9.60 -2.75 0.76
CA PRO A 327 9.77 -1.31 0.56
C PRO A 327 11.22 -0.93 0.30
N LEU A 328 11.46 -0.10 -0.71
CA LEU A 328 12.77 0.51 -0.97
C LEU A 328 12.97 1.76 -0.13
N ARG A 329 14.22 1.98 0.29
CA ARG A 329 14.60 3.13 1.12
C ARG A 329 15.38 4.12 0.26
N ALA A 330 15.18 5.41 0.48
CA ALA A 330 15.95 6.47 -0.15
C ALA A 330 16.75 7.26 0.88
N LYS A 331 17.99 7.64 0.54
CA LYS A 331 18.82 8.52 1.36
C LYS A 331 18.16 9.89 1.49
N LEU A 332 18.11 10.39 2.71
CA LEU A 332 17.66 11.75 3.00
C LEU A 332 18.82 12.72 2.79
N TYR A 333 18.58 13.77 2.00
CA TYR A 333 19.51 14.89 1.85
C TYR A 333 18.97 16.04 2.70
N LYS A 334 19.83 16.66 3.52
CA LYS A 334 19.43 17.82 4.33
C LYS A 334 18.90 18.90 3.40
N ASN A 335 17.75 19.48 3.72
CA ASN A 335 17.38 20.75 3.12
C ASN A 335 18.41 21.78 3.59
N VAL A 336 19.16 22.33 2.64
CA VAL A 336 19.94 23.55 2.85
C VAL A 336 18.92 24.64 3.22
N ASN A 337 19.11 25.28 4.38
CA ASN A 337 18.32 26.39 4.96
C ASN A 337 17.28 26.06 6.06
N ASP A 338 17.60 25.22 7.04
CA ASP A 338 16.96 25.33 8.36
C ASP A 338 18.03 25.60 9.43
N ALA A 339 18.44 26.87 9.53
CA ALA A 339 19.42 27.32 10.53
C ALA A 339 18.81 27.43 11.94
N SER A 340 17.53 27.08 12.12
CA SER A 340 16.78 27.26 13.38
C SER A 340 16.62 26.01 14.23
N SER A 341 16.95 24.81 13.75
CA SER A 341 16.78 23.59 14.56
C SER A 341 18.10 23.17 15.22
N ASN A 342 18.27 23.51 16.50
CA ASN A 342 19.28 22.94 17.40
C ASN A 342 18.99 21.47 17.77
N GLU A 343 17.96 20.85 17.18
CA GLU A 343 17.79 19.41 17.24
C GLU A 343 18.71 18.78 16.20
N ASN A 344 19.81 18.20 16.66
CA ASN A 344 20.61 17.26 15.88
C ASN A 344 19.73 16.05 15.48
N ASP A 345 18.93 16.21 14.43
CA ASP A 345 18.53 15.28 13.37
C ASP A 345 18.73 13.77 13.63
N LYS A 346 18.18 13.26 14.73
CA LYS A 346 18.15 11.81 15.04
C LYS A 346 17.45 11.03 13.92
N TYR A 347 16.49 11.66 13.24
CA TYR A 347 15.74 11.07 12.12
C TYR A 347 16.56 10.95 10.82
N TYR A 348 17.51 11.86 10.56
CA TYR A 348 18.35 11.81 9.36
C TYR A 348 19.57 10.91 9.55
N ALA A 349 20.03 10.73 10.79
CA ALA A 349 21.11 9.79 11.10
C ALA A 349 20.70 8.31 10.99
N GLN A 350 19.38 8.01 11.01
CA GLN A 350 18.88 6.64 11.18
C GLN A 350 18.12 6.07 9.98
N ASN A 351 18.01 6.80 8.85
CA ASN A 351 17.37 6.33 7.61
C ASN A 351 16.01 5.64 7.83
N TYR A 352 15.16 6.23 8.69
CA TYR A 352 13.90 5.61 9.08
C TYR A 352 12.92 5.50 7.89
N PHE A 353 12.40 4.28 7.68
CA PHE A 353 11.33 3.95 6.73
C PHE A 353 10.12 4.87 6.81
N ASN A 354 9.81 5.39 8.00
CA ASN A 354 8.57 6.11 8.29
C ASN A 354 8.75 7.63 8.43
N SER A 355 9.88 8.21 7.99
CA SER A 355 10.03 9.67 8.02
C SER A 355 8.96 10.32 7.13
N PRO A 356 8.19 11.31 7.63
CA PRO A 356 7.26 12.07 6.79
C PRO A 356 8.01 12.96 5.78
N LYS A 357 9.31 13.20 5.98
CA LYS A 357 10.17 14.00 5.09
C LYS A 357 10.91 13.16 4.03
N ARG A 358 10.56 11.88 3.88
CA ARG A 358 11.21 11.01 2.87
C ARG A 358 10.87 11.44 1.44
N PRO A 359 11.78 11.26 0.46
CA PRO A 359 11.46 11.46 -0.93
C PRO A 359 10.26 10.60 -1.32
N LYS A 360 9.31 11.23 -1.99
CA LYS A 360 8.17 10.55 -2.59
C LYS A 360 8.38 10.50 -4.09
N PHE A 361 8.04 9.38 -4.71
CA PHE A 361 8.34 9.05 -6.09
C PHE A 361 7.10 9.16 -7.00
N ILE A 362 7.32 9.42 -8.28
CA ILE A 362 6.28 9.56 -9.32
C ILE A 362 6.47 8.57 -10.49
N ASP A 363 7.68 8.01 -10.63
CA ASP A 363 7.99 6.93 -11.57
C ASP A 363 9.18 6.12 -11.02
N PHE A 364 9.34 4.89 -11.47
CA PHE A 364 10.46 4.02 -11.07
C PHE A 364 10.75 2.93 -12.10
N PHE A 365 11.94 2.36 -12.05
CA PHE A 365 12.31 1.19 -12.84
C PHE A 365 13.16 0.23 -12.01
N ILE A 366 12.84 -1.06 -12.07
CA ILE A 366 13.56 -2.10 -11.35
C ILE A 366 13.89 -3.26 -12.27
N SER A 367 15.13 -3.73 -12.19
CA SER A 367 15.53 -5.03 -12.73
C SER A 367 16.75 -5.59 -12.00
N VAL A 368 16.97 -6.90 -12.10
CA VAL A 368 18.14 -7.57 -11.49
C VAL A 368 19.47 -7.09 -12.09
N TYR A 369 19.47 -6.68 -13.36
CA TYR A 369 20.67 -6.22 -14.05
C TYR A 369 21.07 -4.78 -13.68
N HIS A 370 20.07 -3.93 -13.45
CA HIS A 370 20.28 -2.50 -13.33
C HIS A 370 20.12 -2.01 -11.88
N GLY A 371 19.47 -2.77 -11.02
CA GLY A 371 19.05 -2.30 -9.71
C GLY A 371 17.70 -1.58 -9.79
N ALA A 372 17.46 -0.72 -8.80
CA ALA A 372 16.27 0.10 -8.70
C ALA A 372 16.64 1.57 -8.87
N CYS A 373 15.85 2.30 -9.67
CA CYS A 373 15.84 3.76 -9.69
C CYS A 373 14.42 4.28 -9.54
N GLY A 374 14.25 5.41 -8.86
CA GLY A 374 13.00 6.14 -8.70
C GLY A 374 13.17 7.62 -9.02
N ILE A 375 12.16 8.23 -9.63
CA ILE A 375 12.06 9.67 -9.89
C ILE A 375 11.19 10.29 -8.79
N SER A 376 11.71 11.27 -8.05
CA SER A 376 10.99 11.94 -6.98
C SER A 376 9.92 12.89 -7.51
N THR A 377 9.01 13.34 -6.65
CA THR A 377 8.05 14.43 -6.92
C THR A 377 8.69 15.75 -7.32
N LYS A 378 9.99 15.92 -7.07
CA LYS A 378 10.78 17.07 -7.52
C LYS A 378 11.52 16.80 -8.83
N GLY A 379 11.28 15.66 -9.48
CA GLY A 379 11.99 15.22 -10.68
C GLY A 379 13.42 14.70 -10.42
N GLU A 380 13.83 14.50 -9.17
CA GLU A 380 15.16 13.99 -8.82
C GLU A 380 15.26 12.48 -9.10
N LEU A 381 16.37 12.02 -9.67
CA LEU A 381 16.61 10.57 -9.81
C LEU A 381 17.32 10.03 -8.57
N TYR A 382 16.80 8.94 -8.01
CA TYR A 382 17.44 8.17 -6.93
C TYR A 382 17.66 6.73 -7.37
N CYS A 383 18.86 6.16 -7.20
CA CYS A 383 19.17 4.78 -7.59
C CYS A 383 19.99 4.02 -6.54
N ASN A 384 19.89 2.68 -6.53
CA ASN A 384 20.69 1.83 -5.63
C ASN A 384 22.16 1.78 -6.08
N GLY A 385 23.09 1.89 -5.10
CA GLY A 385 24.43 2.39 -5.39
C GLY A 385 25.68 1.54 -5.10
N THR A 386 25.68 0.37 -4.43
CA THR A 386 27.01 -0.17 -3.96
C THR A 386 27.28 -1.64 -3.59
N THR A 387 26.36 -2.61 -3.54
CA THR A 387 26.70 -3.94 -2.91
C THR A 387 26.81 -5.16 -3.84
N GLY A 388 26.93 -5.02 -5.16
CA GLY A 388 27.13 -6.17 -6.07
C GLY A 388 28.47 -6.14 -6.80
N GLY A 389 28.96 -7.27 -7.32
CA GLY A 389 30.07 -7.31 -8.30
C GLY A 389 29.64 -7.13 -9.78
N SER A 390 30.47 -6.40 -10.54
CA SER A 390 30.41 -5.93 -11.95
C SER A 390 29.73 -4.56 -12.24
N SER A 391 30.49 -3.63 -12.84
CA SER A 391 30.31 -2.17 -12.74
C SER A 391 29.61 -1.44 -13.91
N SER A 392 29.31 -2.09 -15.04
CA SER A 392 28.90 -1.39 -16.27
C SER A 392 27.40 -1.20 -16.49
N SER A 393 26.54 -1.89 -15.72
CA SER A 393 25.07 -1.88 -15.91
C SER A 393 24.30 -1.10 -14.83
N TRP A 394 24.92 -0.80 -13.69
CA TRP A 394 24.29 -0.01 -12.62
C TRP A 394 24.57 1.45 -12.78
N TYR A 395 23.54 2.27 -12.59
CA TYR A 395 23.73 3.71 -12.53
C TYR A 395 24.56 4.09 -11.30
N ASN A 396 25.83 4.45 -11.52
CA ASN A 396 26.80 4.64 -10.45
C ASN A 396 27.16 6.12 -10.19
N ASP A 397 26.67 7.04 -11.02
CA ASP A 397 26.91 8.49 -10.89
C ASP A 397 25.96 9.13 -9.87
N LEU A 398 26.17 8.77 -8.61
CA LEU A 398 25.32 9.11 -7.46
C LEU A 398 26.09 9.90 -6.41
N ASP A 399 25.38 10.63 -5.56
CA ASP A 399 25.96 11.43 -4.49
C ASP A 399 26.49 10.56 -3.33
N GLY A 400 27.78 10.72 -3.00
CA GLY A 400 28.45 10.20 -1.80
C GLY A 400 29.47 9.09 -2.04
N ILE A 401 30.54 9.07 -1.23
CA ILE A 401 31.68 8.12 -1.31
C ILE A 401 31.52 6.82 -0.50
N ASN A 402 30.55 6.74 0.43
CA ASN A 402 30.32 5.59 1.30
C ASN A 402 28.86 5.13 1.23
N ARG A 403 28.44 4.63 0.07
CA ARG A 403 27.07 4.14 -0.13
C ARG A 403 26.96 2.73 0.46
N LYS A 404 25.89 2.45 1.21
CA LYS A 404 25.48 1.11 1.65
C LYS A 404 24.37 0.66 0.70
N GLY A 405 24.50 -0.52 0.09
CA GLY A 405 23.63 -0.94 -1.03
C GLY A 405 22.16 -1.21 -0.67
N GLU A 406 21.72 -0.87 0.54
CA GLU A 406 20.32 -0.93 0.97
C GLU A 406 19.51 0.34 0.63
N LEU A 407 20.16 1.44 0.20
CA LEU A 407 19.49 2.72 -0.07
C LEU A 407 19.58 3.14 -1.54
N LEU A 408 18.55 3.86 -1.98
CA LEU A 408 18.55 4.69 -3.18
C LEU A 408 19.26 6.02 -2.89
N TYR A 409 20.27 6.37 -3.67
CA TYR A 409 21.04 7.61 -3.58
C TYR A 409 20.66 8.53 -4.74
N ARG A 410 20.65 9.83 -4.53
CA ARG A 410 20.36 10.81 -5.58
C ARG A 410 21.46 10.85 -6.63
N SER A 411 21.08 11.03 -7.89
CA SER A 411 21.95 11.23 -9.05
C SER A 411 22.74 12.54 -8.97
N ASN A 412 23.97 12.54 -9.49
CA ASN A 412 24.77 13.75 -9.70
C ASN A 412 24.33 14.57 -10.92
N HIS A 413 23.51 13.99 -11.81
CA HIS A 413 23.00 14.66 -13.01
C HIS A 413 21.56 15.16 -12.86
N PHE A 414 20.72 14.42 -12.13
CA PHE A 414 19.29 14.69 -12.01
C PHE A 414 18.91 15.03 -10.56
N ASP A 415 19.29 16.23 -10.15
CA ASP A 415 19.08 16.79 -8.80
C ASP A 415 17.79 17.63 -8.68
N GLY A 416 16.96 17.69 -9.73
CA GLY A 416 15.70 18.43 -9.75
C GLY A 416 15.82 19.96 -9.71
N SER A 417 17.03 20.52 -9.83
CA SER A 417 17.27 21.98 -9.72
C SER A 417 16.80 22.80 -10.92
N THR A 418 16.73 22.20 -12.10
CA THR A 418 16.32 22.82 -13.38
C THR A 418 15.49 21.84 -14.20
N GLU A 419 14.74 22.31 -15.20
CA GLU A 419 13.91 21.43 -16.05
C GLU A 419 14.71 20.30 -16.70
N SER A 420 15.89 20.58 -17.26
CA SER A 420 16.80 19.57 -17.85
C SER A 420 17.38 18.57 -16.83
N LYS A 421 17.26 18.89 -15.54
CA LYS A 421 17.68 18.02 -14.42
C LYS A 421 16.49 17.41 -13.66
N ARG A 422 15.26 17.67 -14.11
CA ARG A 422 14.05 17.01 -13.66
C ARG A 422 13.66 15.94 -14.66
N LEU A 423 13.34 14.76 -14.17
CA LEU A 423 12.90 13.63 -14.98
C LEU A 423 11.41 13.40 -14.89
N LYS A 424 10.83 12.93 -15.99
CA LYS A 424 9.44 12.46 -16.09
C LYS A 424 9.36 10.93 -16.15
N LYS A 425 10.35 10.28 -16.78
CA LYS A 425 10.35 8.82 -16.97
C LYS A 425 11.74 8.22 -16.98
N VAL A 426 11.86 7.02 -16.43
CA VAL A 426 13.10 6.24 -16.43
C VAL A 426 12.84 4.79 -16.79
N PHE A 427 13.73 4.20 -17.57
CA PHE A 427 13.87 2.74 -17.67
C PHE A 427 15.31 2.37 -18.02
N ALA A 428 15.61 1.08 -17.95
CA ALA A 428 16.84 0.56 -18.51
C ALA A 428 16.57 -0.62 -19.44
N ASN A 429 17.34 -0.70 -20.52
CA ASN A 429 17.29 -1.79 -21.46
C ASN A 429 18.70 -2.36 -21.66
N ASN A 430 18.84 -3.66 -21.40
CA ASN A 430 20.10 -4.39 -21.41
C ASN A 430 21.14 -3.95 -20.38
N GLN A 431 21.95 -2.94 -20.70
CA GLN A 431 22.99 -2.39 -19.83
C GLN A 431 23.05 -0.86 -19.93
N ILE A 432 22.03 -0.24 -20.52
CA ILE A 432 21.92 1.20 -20.72
C ILE A 432 20.62 1.72 -20.13
N TRP A 433 20.74 2.84 -19.45
CA TRP A 433 19.65 3.60 -18.88
C TRP A 433 19.19 4.70 -19.84
N HIS A 434 17.89 4.95 -19.84
CA HIS A 434 17.25 6.03 -20.58
C HIS A 434 16.42 6.88 -19.63
N PHE A 435 16.53 8.19 -19.78
CA PHE A 435 15.88 9.18 -18.94
C PHE A 435 15.18 10.21 -19.80
N LEU A 436 13.89 10.41 -19.60
CA LEU A 436 13.14 11.50 -20.22
C LEU A 436 13.08 12.67 -19.25
N SER A 437 13.66 13.81 -19.64
CA SER A 437 13.65 15.02 -18.84
C SER A 437 12.39 15.87 -19.08
N GLU A 438 12.07 16.76 -18.13
CA GLU A 438 10.94 17.68 -18.27
C GLU A 438 11.06 18.62 -19.48
N ASP A 439 12.30 18.92 -19.90
CA ASP A 439 12.63 19.73 -21.09
C ASP A 439 12.36 19.02 -22.44
N GLY A 440 11.89 17.77 -22.41
CA GLY A 440 11.55 16.98 -23.59
C GLY A 440 12.75 16.33 -24.29
N ARG A 441 13.94 16.33 -23.68
CA ARG A 441 15.12 15.60 -24.17
C ARG A 441 15.23 14.22 -23.52
N VAL A 442 15.82 13.29 -24.27
CA VAL A 442 16.13 11.94 -23.79
C VAL A 442 17.63 11.82 -23.54
N TYR A 443 17.99 11.45 -22.32
CA TYR A 443 19.35 11.22 -21.88
C TYR A 443 19.62 9.72 -21.74
N ARG A 444 20.89 9.35 -21.82
CA ARG A 444 21.35 7.96 -21.72
C ARG A 444 22.61 7.81 -20.88
N TRP A 445 22.80 6.63 -20.30
CA TRP A 445 23.99 6.29 -19.51
C TRP A 445 24.18 4.77 -19.46
N GLY A 446 25.37 4.26 -19.78
CA GLY A 446 25.68 2.81 -19.68
C GLY A 446 26.16 2.16 -20.99
N SER A 447 26.17 0.83 -21.05
CA SER A 447 26.66 0.06 -22.20
C SER A 447 25.58 -0.10 -23.30
N PRO A 448 25.79 0.46 -24.51
CA PRO A 448 24.77 0.69 -25.52
C PRO A 448 24.63 -0.44 -26.56
N SER A 449 24.95 -1.68 -26.20
CA SER A 449 24.89 -2.85 -27.09
C SER A 449 23.61 -2.87 -27.93
N SER A 450 23.69 -3.39 -29.16
CA SER A 450 22.55 -3.47 -30.09
C SER A 450 21.94 -2.11 -30.49
N GLY A 451 22.71 -1.02 -30.41
CA GLY A 451 22.29 0.31 -30.89
C GLY A 451 21.36 1.06 -29.94
N PHE A 452 21.21 0.60 -28.71
CA PHE A 452 20.28 1.21 -27.74
C PHE A 452 20.69 2.61 -27.29
N ALA A 453 21.94 3.05 -27.54
CA ALA A 453 22.33 4.44 -27.32
C ALA A 453 21.48 5.43 -28.12
N GLY A 454 21.06 5.12 -29.35
CA GLY A 454 20.45 6.12 -30.21
C GLY A 454 21.46 7.10 -30.83
N ASN A 455 22.76 6.80 -30.84
CA ASN A 455 23.82 7.65 -31.43
C ASN A 455 24.20 7.27 -32.87
N GLY A 456 23.45 6.37 -33.51
CA GLY A 456 23.74 5.89 -34.87
C GLY A 456 24.82 4.81 -34.94
N ILE A 457 25.37 4.35 -33.81
CA ILE A 457 26.49 3.40 -33.79
C ILE A 457 26.07 2.08 -33.12
N PHE A 458 26.41 0.96 -33.74
CA PHE A 458 26.34 -0.37 -33.12
C PHE A 458 27.61 -0.59 -32.30
N SER A 459 27.54 -0.36 -30.98
CA SER A 459 28.71 -0.42 -30.10
C SER A 459 28.36 -1.09 -28.78
N ASN A 460 29.35 -1.76 -28.18
CA ASN A 460 29.29 -2.28 -26.81
C ASN A 460 30.11 -1.41 -25.84
N HIS A 461 30.67 -0.29 -26.30
CA HIS A 461 31.46 0.61 -25.47
C HIS A 461 30.58 1.45 -24.56
N PHE A 462 30.93 1.47 -23.28
CA PHE A 462 30.27 2.29 -22.28
C PHE A 462 30.09 3.74 -22.74
N THR A 463 28.84 4.23 -22.66
CA THR A 463 28.45 5.59 -23.02
C THR A 463 28.25 6.41 -21.75
N ASN A 464 29.02 7.49 -21.64
CA ASN A 464 28.84 8.49 -20.58
C ASN A 464 27.50 9.20 -20.73
N TYR A 465 27.09 9.87 -19.64
CA TYR A 465 25.90 10.72 -19.62
C TYR A 465 25.91 11.70 -20.80
N SER A 466 24.88 11.60 -21.64
CA SER A 466 24.68 12.47 -22.81
C SER A 466 23.22 12.44 -23.25
N SER A 467 22.77 13.49 -23.94
CA SER A 467 21.49 13.49 -24.65
C SER A 467 21.59 12.69 -25.95
N ILE A 468 20.46 12.20 -26.44
CA ILE A 468 20.34 11.62 -27.78
C ILE A 468 20.22 12.76 -28.80
N ASP A 469 21.14 12.80 -29.76
CA ASP A 469 21.17 13.86 -30.78
C ASP A 469 19.91 13.81 -31.66
N ASN A 470 19.41 14.99 -32.03
CA ASN A 470 18.23 15.18 -32.88
C ASN A 470 16.93 14.55 -32.34
N LEU A 471 16.89 14.20 -31.04
CA LEU A 471 15.70 13.73 -30.35
C LEU A 471 15.30 14.74 -29.27
N SER A 472 14.23 15.48 -29.52
CA SER A 472 13.71 16.52 -28.63
C SER A 472 12.19 16.56 -28.73
N ASN A 473 11.53 17.38 -27.90
CA ASN A 473 10.07 17.51 -27.90
C ASN A 473 9.35 16.20 -27.51
N ILE A 474 10.02 15.33 -26.75
CA ILE A 474 9.52 14.00 -26.37
C ILE A 474 8.58 14.11 -25.18
N SER A 475 7.40 13.50 -25.29
CA SER A 475 6.41 13.41 -24.22
C SER A 475 6.47 12.09 -23.47
N ASP A 476 6.87 11.00 -24.15
CA ASP A 476 6.97 9.69 -23.50
C ASP A 476 8.08 8.81 -24.12
N ILE A 477 8.62 7.89 -23.32
CA ILE A 477 9.59 6.86 -23.75
C ILE A 477 9.19 5.48 -23.22
N THR A 478 9.46 4.42 -23.97
CA THR A 478 9.16 3.04 -23.54
C THR A 478 10.07 2.03 -24.24
N TYR A 479 9.97 0.76 -23.88
CA TYR A 479 10.81 -0.31 -24.40
C TYR A 479 10.04 -1.61 -24.55
N ILE A 480 10.50 -2.47 -25.46
CA ILE A 480 10.00 -3.84 -25.61
C ILE A 480 10.75 -4.76 -24.65
N LEU A 481 10.03 -5.63 -23.93
CA LEU A 481 10.58 -6.44 -22.84
C LEU A 481 11.41 -7.64 -23.33
N THR A 482 11.00 -8.27 -24.44
CA THR A 482 11.49 -9.59 -24.83
C THR A 482 12.84 -9.54 -25.54
N ILE A 483 13.84 -10.23 -24.98
CA ILE A 483 15.16 -10.46 -25.59
C ILE A 483 14.99 -11.07 -26.98
N GLY A 484 15.69 -10.50 -27.96
CA GLY A 484 15.58 -10.86 -29.37
C GLY A 484 14.64 -9.94 -30.15
N PHE A 485 13.75 -9.21 -29.47
CA PHE A 485 12.84 -8.24 -30.08
C PHE A 485 12.97 -6.83 -29.48
N ARG A 486 13.87 -6.62 -28.51
CA ARG A 486 13.94 -5.37 -27.75
C ARG A 486 14.23 -4.18 -28.66
N ARG A 487 13.39 -3.16 -28.55
CA ARG A 487 13.54 -1.84 -29.17
C ARG A 487 13.21 -0.78 -28.14
N ILE A 488 13.58 0.45 -28.44
CA ILE A 488 13.18 1.62 -27.68
C ILE A 488 12.25 2.45 -28.55
N GLY A 489 11.18 2.92 -27.93
CA GLY A 489 10.18 3.80 -28.54
C GLY A 489 10.15 5.15 -27.82
N ALA A 490 9.96 6.22 -28.56
CA ALA A 490 9.65 7.53 -28.03
C ALA A 490 8.44 8.12 -28.76
N LEU A 491 7.62 8.87 -28.02
CA LEU A 491 6.47 9.62 -28.52
C LEU A 491 6.78 11.11 -28.35
N ASP A 492 6.64 11.90 -29.41
CA ASP A 492 6.78 13.34 -29.34
C ASP A 492 5.44 14.05 -29.04
N MET A 493 5.50 15.33 -28.66
CA MET A 493 4.31 16.14 -28.36
C MET A 493 3.40 16.39 -29.58
N ASN A 494 3.85 16.08 -30.80
CA ASN A 494 3.05 16.17 -32.03
C ASN A 494 2.40 14.83 -32.41
N GLY A 495 2.57 13.81 -31.59
CA GLY A 495 2.05 12.47 -31.79
C GLY A 495 2.83 11.61 -32.78
N ASP A 496 4.09 11.97 -33.08
CA ASP A 496 5.00 11.16 -33.89
C ASP A 496 5.78 10.17 -33.04
N ILE A 497 6.02 8.97 -33.60
CA ILE A 497 6.78 7.91 -32.93
C ILE A 497 8.18 7.81 -33.51
N TYR A 498 9.15 7.57 -32.63
CA TYR A 498 10.54 7.28 -32.96
C TYR A 498 10.92 5.90 -32.43
N ILE A 499 11.63 5.10 -33.22
CA ILE A 499 12.07 3.75 -32.85
C ILE A 499 13.57 3.59 -33.10
N TRP A 500 14.27 2.94 -32.16
CA TRP A 500 15.67 2.54 -32.33
C TRP A 500 16.03 1.26 -31.57
N GLY A 501 17.23 0.75 -31.84
CA GLY A 501 17.73 -0.56 -31.43
C GLY A 501 17.64 -1.58 -32.57
N ALA A 502 18.55 -2.55 -32.57
CA ALA A 502 18.67 -3.58 -33.60
C ALA A 502 19.01 -4.96 -33.01
N GLU A 503 18.48 -5.28 -31.82
CA GLU A 503 18.65 -6.61 -31.24
C GLU A 503 17.97 -7.69 -32.11
N GLY A 504 18.61 -8.86 -32.24
CA GLY A 504 18.08 -9.96 -33.04
C GLY A 504 18.40 -9.87 -34.53
N VAL A 505 19.06 -8.79 -34.98
CA VAL A 505 19.58 -8.65 -36.35
C VAL A 505 20.93 -9.35 -36.45
N SER A 506 21.10 -10.24 -37.44
CA SER A 506 22.28 -11.13 -37.57
C SER A 506 23.59 -10.42 -37.96
N SER A 507 23.52 -9.20 -38.48
CA SER A 507 24.63 -8.56 -39.21
C SER A 507 25.38 -7.46 -38.43
N SER A 508 25.14 -7.31 -37.12
CA SER A 508 25.72 -6.24 -36.27
C SER A 508 25.62 -4.83 -36.90
N THR A 509 24.62 -4.61 -37.75
CA THR A 509 24.36 -3.32 -38.40
C THR A 509 22.97 -2.85 -38.07
N CYS A 510 22.84 -1.53 -38.05
CA CYS A 510 21.58 -0.83 -37.88
C CYS A 510 21.02 -0.25 -39.17
N ASN A 511 21.79 -0.30 -40.26
CA ASN A 511 21.39 0.25 -41.54
C ASN A 511 20.43 -0.70 -42.25
N ARG A 512 19.25 -0.20 -42.61
CA ARG A 512 18.25 -0.88 -43.42
C ARG A 512 17.95 -0.07 -44.66
N VAL A 513 18.04 -0.70 -45.83
CA VAL A 513 17.71 -0.07 -47.11
C VAL A 513 16.26 -0.40 -47.43
N LEU A 514 15.38 0.59 -47.31
CA LEU A 514 13.94 0.45 -47.56
C LEU A 514 13.55 1.41 -48.68
N ASN A 515 13.01 0.88 -49.78
CA ASN A 515 12.67 1.64 -50.98
C ASN A 515 13.84 2.55 -51.48
N GLY A 516 15.09 2.06 -51.41
CA GLY A 516 16.28 2.82 -51.83
C GLY A 516 16.77 3.89 -50.84
N ILE A 517 16.11 4.06 -49.69
CA ILE A 517 16.53 4.97 -48.62
C ILE A 517 17.15 4.17 -47.48
N THR A 518 18.30 4.60 -46.99
CA THR A 518 18.98 3.97 -45.84
C THR A 518 18.50 4.60 -44.53
N TYR A 519 17.90 3.79 -43.66
CA TYR A 519 17.52 4.16 -42.30
C TYR A 519 18.48 3.51 -41.30
N ASN A 520 19.03 4.29 -40.38
CA ASN A 520 19.93 3.80 -39.34
C ASN A 520 19.20 3.65 -38.01
N PHE A 521 18.78 2.43 -37.67
CA PHE A 521 18.05 2.16 -36.43
C PHE A 521 18.92 2.14 -35.16
N CYS A 522 20.21 2.49 -35.22
CA CYS A 522 21.01 2.79 -34.04
C CYS A 522 20.86 4.27 -33.64
N SER A 523 20.21 5.10 -34.44
CA SER A 523 19.70 6.42 -34.06
C SER A 523 18.18 6.39 -33.99
N ALA A 524 17.59 7.34 -33.25
CA ALA A 524 16.13 7.45 -33.14
C ALA A 524 15.51 7.75 -34.52
N GLN A 525 14.89 6.74 -35.13
CA GLN A 525 14.27 6.87 -36.45
C GLN A 525 12.79 7.20 -36.31
N LYS A 526 12.37 8.33 -36.87
CA LYS A 526 10.96 8.68 -36.99
C LYS A 526 10.23 7.65 -37.84
N VAL A 527 9.08 7.17 -37.39
CA VAL A 527 8.23 6.26 -38.15
C VAL A 527 7.49 7.06 -39.22
N VAL A 528 7.73 6.73 -40.49
CA VAL A 528 7.20 7.44 -41.67
C VAL A 528 6.78 6.44 -42.75
N SER A 529 6.08 6.90 -43.78
CA SER A 529 5.65 6.04 -44.89
C SER A 529 6.79 5.36 -45.64
N GLY A 530 7.98 5.97 -45.66
CA GLY A 530 9.17 5.41 -46.31
C GLY A 530 9.77 4.19 -45.60
N ASN A 531 9.62 4.08 -44.26
CA ASN A 531 10.18 2.99 -43.46
C ASN A 531 9.13 2.07 -42.82
N SER A 532 7.85 2.29 -43.10
CA SER A 532 6.74 1.50 -42.57
C SER A 532 5.83 0.96 -43.67
N ASN A 533 4.95 0.02 -43.31
CA ASN A 533 3.93 -0.53 -44.21
C ASN A 533 2.72 0.41 -44.45
N MET A 534 2.69 1.60 -43.86
CA MET A 534 1.52 2.48 -43.86
C MET A 534 1.84 3.82 -44.53
N ASN A 535 1.01 4.22 -45.51
CA ASN A 535 1.25 5.45 -46.26
C ASN A 535 0.95 6.73 -45.47
N ASN A 536 -0.02 6.67 -44.55
CA ASN A 536 -0.40 7.79 -43.69
C ASN A 536 -0.32 7.35 -42.23
N ILE A 537 0.66 7.87 -41.49
CA ILE A 537 0.91 7.48 -40.10
C ILE A 537 -0.05 8.26 -39.20
N PRO A 538 -0.87 7.58 -38.36
CA PRO A 538 -1.73 8.26 -37.40
C PRO A 538 -0.92 9.12 -36.43
N LYS A 539 -1.57 10.11 -35.83
CA LYS A 539 -1.02 10.84 -34.69
C LYS A 539 -1.40 10.14 -33.40
N PHE A 540 -0.39 9.86 -32.58
CA PHE A 540 -0.53 9.06 -31.36
C PHE A 540 -0.56 9.93 -30.10
N VAL A 541 -1.30 9.49 -29.09
CA VAL A 541 -1.39 10.13 -27.77
C VAL A 541 -0.79 9.27 -26.65
N SER A 542 -0.57 7.99 -26.93
CA SER A 542 0.04 7.04 -25.98
C SER A 542 0.93 6.03 -26.71
N LEU A 543 2.02 5.64 -26.05
CA LEU A 543 2.93 4.59 -26.52
C LEU A 543 3.36 3.71 -25.34
N LYS A 544 3.05 2.43 -25.40
CA LYS A 544 3.40 1.44 -24.37
C LYS A 544 4.22 0.31 -24.96
N GLY A 545 5.17 -0.18 -24.17
CA GLY A 545 5.94 -1.38 -24.47
C GLY A 545 5.12 -2.64 -24.22
N GLY A 546 5.01 -3.51 -25.22
CA GLY A 546 4.51 -4.87 -25.06
C GLY A 546 5.65 -5.87 -24.88
N VAL A 547 5.32 -7.16 -24.95
CA VAL A 547 6.31 -8.24 -24.90
C VAL A 547 7.29 -8.16 -26.08
N ASP A 548 6.81 -8.04 -27.32
CA ASP A 548 7.65 -8.06 -28.54
C ASP A 548 7.34 -6.96 -29.56
N ALA A 549 6.46 -6.04 -29.22
CA ALA A 549 6.07 -4.91 -30.05
C ALA A 549 5.47 -3.79 -29.19
N PHE A 550 5.31 -2.60 -29.76
CA PHE A 550 4.69 -1.47 -29.08
C PHE A 550 3.17 -1.46 -29.30
N ILE A 551 2.44 -0.97 -28.30
CA ILE A 551 1.03 -0.61 -28.41
C ILE A 551 0.93 0.90 -28.40
N ALA A 552 0.38 1.48 -29.46
CA ALA A 552 0.12 2.91 -29.57
C ALA A 552 -1.38 3.17 -29.64
N GLN A 553 -1.83 4.29 -29.06
CA GLN A 553 -3.20 4.75 -29.18
C GLN A 553 -3.23 6.08 -29.93
N ASP A 554 -4.09 6.20 -30.94
CA ASP A 554 -4.23 7.42 -31.72
C ASP A 554 -5.14 8.46 -31.04
N VAL A 555 -5.23 9.65 -31.63
CA VAL A 555 -6.11 10.74 -31.15
C VAL A 555 -7.61 10.40 -31.14
N ASN A 556 -8.05 9.38 -31.89
CA ASN A 556 -9.42 8.92 -31.93
C ASN A 556 -9.71 7.82 -30.89
N GLY A 557 -8.67 7.36 -30.20
CA GLY A 557 -8.73 6.27 -29.23
C GLY A 557 -8.54 4.88 -29.83
N ASP A 558 -8.23 4.77 -31.12
CA ASP A 558 -7.96 3.49 -31.79
C ASP A 558 -6.54 2.99 -31.46
N PHE A 559 -6.42 1.68 -31.24
CA PHE A 559 -5.16 1.04 -30.87
C PHE A 559 -4.43 0.42 -32.06
N TYR A 560 -3.12 0.51 -32.04
CA TYR A 560 -2.22 0.01 -33.07
C TYR A 560 -1.10 -0.79 -32.45
N LYS A 561 -0.77 -1.91 -33.10
CA LYS A 561 0.45 -2.66 -32.85
C LYS A 561 1.54 -2.17 -33.79
N ILE A 562 2.70 -1.82 -33.24
CA ILE A 562 3.87 -1.36 -34.01
C ILE A 562 5.05 -2.27 -33.72
N LYS A 563 5.53 -2.98 -34.74
CA LYS A 563 6.66 -3.90 -34.62
C LYS A 563 7.74 -3.61 -35.67
N GLN A 564 8.99 -3.81 -35.27
CA GLN A 564 10.13 -3.78 -36.17
C GLN A 564 10.72 -5.18 -36.27
N GLY A 565 10.58 -5.81 -37.45
CA GLY A 565 11.10 -7.16 -37.71
C GLY A 565 12.61 -7.26 -37.54
N ASN A 566 13.11 -8.48 -37.36
CA ASN A 566 14.55 -8.77 -37.22
C ASN A 566 15.28 -8.88 -38.57
N ASN A 567 14.54 -9.06 -39.67
CA ASN A 567 15.14 -9.03 -41.00
C ASN A 567 15.36 -7.57 -41.43
N ILE A 568 16.54 -7.27 -41.97
CA ILE A 568 16.94 -5.92 -42.39
C ILE A 568 16.10 -5.39 -43.56
N SER A 569 15.44 -6.28 -44.30
CA SER A 569 14.52 -5.92 -45.39
C SER A 569 13.10 -5.61 -44.91
N ASP A 570 12.78 -5.88 -43.64
CA ASP A 570 11.45 -5.65 -43.10
C ASP A 570 11.24 -4.16 -42.82
N LYS A 571 10.10 -3.65 -43.31
CA LYS A 571 9.56 -2.36 -42.89
C LYS A 571 9.01 -2.46 -41.46
N ILE A 572 8.86 -1.31 -40.82
CA ILE A 572 8.09 -1.22 -39.58
C ILE A 572 6.64 -1.56 -39.91
N GLU A 573 6.10 -2.58 -39.25
CA GLU A 573 4.72 -2.99 -39.43
C GLU A 573 3.85 -2.30 -38.39
N ILE A 574 2.86 -1.56 -38.89
CA ILE A 574 1.79 -0.93 -38.12
C ILE A 574 0.49 -1.67 -38.48
N GLU A 575 -0.16 -2.26 -37.49
CA GLU A 575 -1.41 -3.01 -37.63
C GLU A 575 -2.48 -2.39 -36.74
N SER A 576 -3.64 -2.04 -37.32
CA SER A 576 -4.79 -1.58 -36.56
C SER A 576 -5.38 -2.76 -35.78
N ILE A 577 -5.47 -2.62 -34.46
CA ILE A 577 -6.10 -3.64 -33.61
C ILE A 577 -7.58 -3.77 -33.92
N LYS A 578 -8.27 -2.66 -34.20
CA LYS A 578 -9.69 -2.64 -34.57
C LYS A 578 -9.98 -3.46 -35.82
N GLU A 579 -9.11 -3.41 -36.83
CA GLU A 579 -9.25 -4.27 -38.02
C GLU A 579 -8.84 -5.71 -37.73
N LYS A 580 -7.77 -5.92 -36.96
CA LYS A 580 -7.29 -7.26 -36.57
C LYS A 580 -8.36 -8.05 -35.83
N ILE A 581 -9.07 -7.46 -34.87
CA ILE A 581 -10.06 -8.20 -34.08
C ILE A 581 -11.24 -8.72 -34.93
N LYS A 582 -11.52 -8.14 -36.10
CA LYS A 582 -12.60 -8.63 -36.99
C LYS A 582 -12.35 -10.04 -37.51
N SER A 583 -11.10 -10.51 -37.53
CA SER A 583 -10.78 -11.89 -37.92
C SER A 583 -11.11 -12.93 -36.85
N TYR A 584 -11.45 -12.51 -35.64
CA TYR A 584 -11.76 -13.41 -34.52
C TYR A 584 -13.19 -13.93 -34.64
N ASN A 585 -13.36 -15.15 -35.15
CA ASN A 585 -14.66 -15.83 -35.31
C ASN A 585 -14.60 -17.25 -34.74
N ASP A 586 -14.39 -17.36 -33.44
CA ASP A 586 -14.29 -18.62 -32.71
C ASP A 586 -15.64 -19.06 -32.12
N SER A 587 -15.82 -20.36 -31.86
CA SER A 587 -16.98 -20.86 -31.12
C SER A 587 -16.97 -20.43 -29.66
N ASN A 588 -15.79 -20.18 -29.08
CA ASN A 588 -15.67 -19.57 -27.75
C ASN A 588 -16.02 -18.06 -27.84
N PRO A 589 -17.04 -17.58 -27.10
CA PRO A 589 -17.44 -16.17 -27.10
C PRO A 589 -16.34 -15.16 -26.77
N ILE A 590 -15.34 -15.55 -25.98
CA ILE A 590 -14.20 -14.68 -25.62
C ILE A 590 -13.32 -14.39 -26.84
N ARG A 591 -13.25 -15.30 -27.82
CA ARG A 591 -12.52 -15.13 -29.09
C ARG A 591 -13.44 -14.84 -30.27
N LYS A 592 -14.66 -14.37 -30.00
CA LYS A 592 -15.61 -14.02 -31.05
C LYS A 592 -15.81 -12.52 -31.08
N TYR A 593 -15.47 -11.90 -32.20
CA TYR A 593 -15.77 -10.51 -32.48
C TYR A 593 -17.29 -10.27 -32.50
N ASP A 594 -17.72 -9.19 -31.86
CA ASP A 594 -19.10 -8.69 -31.86
C ASP A 594 -19.10 -7.23 -32.35
N PRO A 595 -19.59 -6.95 -33.57
CA PRO A 595 -19.56 -5.61 -34.14
C PRO A 595 -20.35 -4.57 -33.34
N LYS A 596 -21.30 -5.00 -32.49
CA LYS A 596 -22.08 -4.08 -31.64
C LYS A 596 -21.33 -3.68 -30.37
N LYS A 597 -20.40 -4.51 -29.91
CA LYS A 597 -19.70 -4.32 -28.63
C LYS A 597 -18.23 -3.94 -28.79
N ASP A 598 -17.58 -4.44 -29.85
CA ASP A 598 -16.14 -4.30 -30.07
C ASP A 598 -15.77 -3.14 -31.00
N ASN A 599 -16.72 -2.26 -31.35
CA ASN A 599 -16.44 -1.09 -32.18
C ASN A 599 -15.52 -0.08 -31.47
N ARG A 600 -15.56 -0.03 -30.13
CA ARG A 600 -14.69 0.78 -29.29
C ARG A 600 -13.92 -0.09 -28.30
N ILE A 601 -12.60 0.05 -28.34
CA ILE A 601 -11.65 -0.62 -27.45
C ILE A 601 -11.20 0.41 -26.40
N ILE A 602 -11.08 0.00 -25.14
CA ILE A 602 -10.60 0.86 -24.04
C ILE A 602 -9.22 0.42 -23.52
N SER A 603 -8.82 -0.81 -23.77
CA SER A 603 -7.48 -1.32 -23.47
C SER A 603 -7.13 -2.46 -24.42
N ALA A 604 -5.87 -2.56 -24.82
CA ALA A 604 -5.37 -3.70 -25.59
C ALA A 604 -3.89 -3.97 -25.29
N ASP A 605 -3.47 -5.22 -25.45
CA ASP A 605 -2.06 -5.61 -25.43
C ASP A 605 -1.80 -6.79 -26.39
N ILE A 606 -0.52 -7.07 -26.63
CA ILE A 606 -0.05 -8.07 -27.58
C ILE A 606 0.12 -9.40 -26.88
N ALA A 607 -0.66 -10.40 -27.31
CA ALA A 607 -0.64 -11.74 -26.76
C ALA A 607 -0.23 -12.77 -27.82
N LYS A 608 0.26 -13.92 -27.39
CA LYS A 608 0.51 -15.06 -28.27
C LYS A 608 -0.77 -15.84 -28.50
N THR A 609 -0.99 -16.30 -29.73
CA THR A 609 -2.00 -17.34 -29.97
C THR A 609 -1.52 -18.67 -29.38
N ILE A 610 -2.42 -19.65 -29.21
CA ILE A 610 -2.04 -21.01 -28.78
C ILE A 610 -0.98 -21.62 -29.74
N ASN A 611 -1.01 -21.27 -31.02
CA ASN A 611 -0.02 -21.73 -31.99
C ASN A 611 1.35 -21.05 -31.77
N ASP A 612 1.36 -19.75 -31.48
CA ASP A 612 2.59 -18.99 -31.23
C ASP A 612 3.32 -19.49 -29.97
N LEU A 613 2.59 -19.99 -28.97
CA LEU A 613 3.16 -20.57 -27.75
C LEU A 613 4.06 -21.79 -28.02
N ASN A 614 3.87 -22.48 -29.15
CA ASN A 614 4.77 -23.57 -29.54
C ASN A 614 6.13 -23.08 -30.06
N ASN A 615 6.23 -21.81 -30.46
CA ASN A 615 7.45 -21.19 -30.98
C ASN A 615 7.65 -19.78 -30.36
N PRO A 616 8.03 -19.71 -29.08
CA PRO A 616 8.06 -18.45 -28.33
C PRO A 616 9.06 -17.42 -28.90
N SER A 617 10.06 -17.86 -29.67
CA SER A 617 11.03 -17.03 -30.39
C SER A 617 10.49 -16.38 -31.66
N SER A 618 9.21 -16.54 -31.98
CA SER A 618 8.51 -15.79 -33.03
C SER A 618 7.80 -14.57 -32.46
N PHE A 619 7.60 -13.53 -33.29
CA PHE A 619 6.73 -12.41 -32.93
C PHE A 619 5.31 -12.90 -32.72
N SER A 620 4.66 -12.39 -31.68
CA SER A 620 3.27 -12.68 -31.33
C SER A 620 2.36 -12.27 -32.48
N SER A 621 1.37 -13.10 -32.80
CA SER A 621 0.38 -12.82 -33.85
C SER A 621 -0.99 -12.43 -33.29
N GLY A 622 -1.22 -12.72 -32.02
CA GLY A 622 -2.47 -12.50 -31.30
C GLY A 622 -2.58 -11.13 -30.64
N VAL A 623 -3.78 -10.89 -30.10
CA VAL A 623 -4.16 -9.67 -29.38
C VAL A 623 -5.12 -10.03 -28.25
N VAL A 624 -5.01 -9.31 -27.15
CA VAL A 624 -6.01 -9.27 -26.08
C VAL A 624 -6.57 -7.85 -25.97
N TRP A 625 -7.87 -7.71 -25.77
CA TRP A 625 -8.51 -6.41 -25.67
C TRP A 625 -9.67 -6.37 -24.67
N VAL A 626 -9.98 -5.17 -24.21
CA VAL A 626 -11.14 -4.82 -23.42
C VAL A 626 -11.98 -3.83 -24.21
N ASN A 627 -13.26 -4.13 -24.40
CA ASN A 627 -14.19 -3.25 -25.10
C ASN A 627 -14.87 -2.23 -24.15
N GLU A 628 -15.60 -1.27 -24.71
CA GLU A 628 -16.30 -0.23 -23.94
C GLU A 628 -17.39 -0.77 -22.98
N HIS A 629 -17.79 -2.03 -23.14
CA HIS A 629 -18.74 -2.73 -22.27
C HIS A 629 -18.05 -3.49 -21.12
N ASN A 630 -16.75 -3.23 -20.92
CA ASN A 630 -15.89 -3.86 -19.91
C ASN A 630 -15.76 -5.37 -20.08
N GLU A 631 -15.83 -5.88 -21.31
CA GLU A 631 -15.63 -7.31 -21.62
C GLU A 631 -14.20 -7.55 -22.10
N LEU A 632 -13.50 -8.50 -21.47
CA LEU A 632 -12.17 -8.96 -21.86
C LEU A 632 -12.26 -10.09 -22.89
N LYS A 633 -11.53 -9.95 -24.00
CA LYS A 633 -11.62 -10.81 -25.18
C LYS A 633 -10.24 -11.01 -25.83
N GLY A 634 -10.13 -12.03 -26.67
CA GLY A 634 -8.93 -12.32 -27.47
C GLY A 634 -8.11 -13.53 -27.01
N ASP A 635 -6.81 -13.51 -27.28
CA ASP A 635 -5.89 -14.63 -27.03
C ASP A 635 -5.42 -14.68 -25.56
N ILE A 636 -6.32 -15.07 -24.67
CA ILE A 636 -6.07 -15.12 -23.21
C ILE A 636 -5.78 -16.53 -22.67
N PHE A 637 -5.55 -17.49 -23.57
CA PHE A 637 -5.46 -18.92 -23.26
C PHE A 637 -4.04 -19.46 -23.49
N PHE A 638 -3.71 -20.56 -22.80
CA PHE A 638 -2.38 -21.18 -22.84
C PHE A 638 -2.34 -22.45 -23.68
N ASN A 639 -3.47 -23.14 -23.78
CA ASN A 639 -3.62 -24.35 -24.56
C ASN A 639 -5.08 -24.57 -24.96
N THR A 640 -5.31 -25.56 -25.83
CA THR A 640 -6.64 -25.87 -26.37
C THR A 640 -7.63 -26.36 -25.30
N ASN A 641 -7.16 -27.05 -24.26
CA ASN A 641 -8.04 -27.55 -23.19
C ASN A 641 -8.55 -26.40 -22.31
N HIS A 642 -7.65 -25.49 -21.94
CA HIS A 642 -7.97 -24.29 -21.16
C HIS A 642 -8.94 -23.36 -21.89
N LYS A 643 -8.81 -23.23 -23.22
CA LYS A 643 -9.77 -22.52 -24.05
C LYS A 643 -11.21 -23.01 -23.87
N ASN A 644 -11.40 -24.30 -23.62
CA ASN A 644 -12.72 -24.91 -23.45
C ASN A 644 -13.13 -25.06 -21.97
N ASP A 645 -12.33 -24.56 -21.02
CA ASP A 645 -12.61 -24.65 -19.59
C ASP A 645 -13.82 -23.77 -19.22
N LYS A 646 -14.90 -24.42 -18.77
CA LYS A 646 -16.16 -23.72 -18.42
C LYS A 646 -15.96 -22.76 -17.25
N ILE A 647 -15.20 -23.14 -16.23
CA ILE A 647 -15.01 -22.33 -15.02
C ILE A 647 -14.21 -21.07 -15.36
N PHE A 648 -13.14 -21.22 -16.14
CA PHE A 648 -12.34 -20.09 -16.62
C PHE A 648 -13.18 -19.12 -17.45
N ASN A 649 -13.88 -19.62 -18.47
CA ASN A 649 -14.69 -18.79 -19.36
C ASN A 649 -15.80 -18.03 -18.60
N GLU A 650 -16.49 -18.68 -17.66
CA GLU A 650 -17.51 -18.03 -16.83
C GLU A 650 -16.92 -17.02 -15.84
N SER A 651 -15.70 -17.25 -15.35
CA SER A 651 -15.01 -16.29 -14.48
C SER A 651 -14.64 -15.01 -15.23
N ILE A 652 -14.04 -15.13 -16.43
CA ILE A 652 -13.67 -13.97 -17.26
C ILE A 652 -14.89 -13.11 -17.60
N LYS A 653 -16.03 -13.72 -17.94
CA LYS A 653 -17.27 -13.00 -18.29
C LYS A 653 -17.91 -12.24 -17.12
N LYS A 654 -17.73 -12.74 -15.90
CA LYS A 654 -18.32 -12.12 -14.69
C LYS A 654 -17.57 -10.88 -14.25
N ILE A 655 -16.25 -10.84 -14.45
CA ILE A 655 -15.42 -9.69 -14.10
C ILE A 655 -15.62 -8.60 -15.16
N LYS A 656 -15.78 -7.35 -14.71
CA LYS A 656 -15.90 -6.17 -15.58
C LYS A 656 -14.54 -5.48 -15.66
N TRP A 657 -13.90 -5.54 -16.82
CA TRP A 657 -12.50 -5.16 -17.00
C TRP A 657 -12.36 -3.71 -17.49
N VAL A 658 -11.27 -3.05 -17.10
CA VAL A 658 -10.89 -1.71 -17.60
C VAL A 658 -9.53 -1.69 -18.26
N GLN A 659 -8.61 -2.57 -17.82
CA GLN A 659 -7.25 -2.66 -18.38
C GLN A 659 -6.80 -4.11 -18.48
N VAL A 660 -5.91 -4.38 -19.43
CA VAL A 660 -5.23 -5.67 -19.59
C VAL A 660 -3.77 -5.46 -19.97
N LYS A 661 -2.89 -6.32 -19.45
CA LYS A 661 -1.46 -6.33 -19.71
C LYS A 661 -0.96 -7.76 -19.86
N VAL A 662 -0.20 -8.00 -20.92
CA VAL A 662 0.59 -9.22 -21.08
C VAL A 662 1.95 -8.96 -20.45
N ILE A 663 2.23 -9.66 -19.36
CA ILE A 663 3.42 -9.46 -18.52
C ILE A 663 4.55 -10.43 -18.88
N GLN A 664 4.26 -11.46 -19.68
CA GLN A 664 5.17 -12.56 -20.00
C GLN A 664 4.90 -13.16 -21.39
N GLU A 665 5.93 -13.66 -22.07
CA GLU A 665 5.86 -14.11 -23.47
C GLU A 665 4.96 -15.33 -23.69
N GLU A 666 4.83 -16.19 -22.68
CA GLU A 666 4.00 -17.38 -22.65
C GLU A 666 2.59 -17.10 -22.10
N ASN A 667 2.12 -15.86 -22.28
CA ASN A 667 0.82 -15.33 -21.91
C ASN A 667 0.55 -15.18 -20.40
N GLY A 668 1.55 -14.96 -19.55
CA GLY A 668 1.26 -14.36 -18.24
C GLY A 668 0.48 -13.06 -18.43
N ILE A 669 -0.78 -13.00 -17.99
CA ILE A 669 -1.67 -11.86 -18.18
C ILE A 669 -2.19 -11.39 -16.84
N CYS A 670 -2.25 -10.07 -16.68
CA CYS A 670 -2.96 -9.41 -15.62
C CYS A 670 -3.98 -8.42 -16.20
N GLY A 671 -5.13 -8.31 -15.56
CA GLY A 671 -6.15 -7.31 -15.86
C GLY A 671 -6.60 -6.58 -14.60
N ILE A 672 -7.17 -5.40 -14.80
CA ILE A 672 -7.76 -4.58 -13.75
C ILE A 672 -9.26 -4.50 -14.01
N ASP A 673 -10.06 -4.66 -12.96
CA ASP A 673 -11.51 -4.53 -13.02
C ASP A 673 -11.99 -3.09 -12.73
N VAL A 674 -13.29 -2.85 -12.87
CA VAL A 674 -13.93 -1.55 -12.58
C VAL A 674 -13.84 -1.12 -11.10
N ASN A 675 -13.45 -2.02 -10.20
CA ASN A 675 -13.23 -1.76 -8.78
C ASN A 675 -11.74 -1.59 -8.44
N HIS A 676 -10.87 -1.48 -9.45
CA HIS A 676 -9.41 -1.38 -9.29
C HIS A 676 -8.77 -2.62 -8.63
N GLN A 677 -9.36 -3.79 -8.84
CA GLN A 677 -8.83 -5.07 -8.38
C GLN A 677 -7.99 -5.72 -9.48
N MET A 678 -6.77 -6.15 -9.13
CA MET A 678 -5.92 -6.91 -10.06
C MET A 678 -6.30 -8.37 -10.09
N TYR A 679 -6.46 -8.91 -11.29
CA TYR A 679 -6.56 -10.35 -11.50
C TYR A 679 -5.46 -10.80 -12.45
N CYS A 680 -4.72 -11.83 -12.08
CA CYS A 680 -3.71 -12.43 -12.95
C CYS A 680 -4.02 -13.90 -13.22
N TRP A 681 -3.63 -14.38 -14.39
CA TRP A 681 -3.72 -15.79 -14.78
C TRP A 681 -2.62 -16.12 -15.79
N GLY A 682 -2.35 -17.41 -15.96
CA GLY A 682 -1.26 -17.89 -16.78
C GLY A 682 0.04 -18.08 -16.05
N VAL A 683 1.12 -18.10 -16.82
CA VAL A 683 2.48 -18.28 -16.29
C VAL A 683 2.87 -17.02 -15.50
N GLN A 684 3.09 -17.18 -14.19
CA GLN A 684 3.44 -16.08 -13.28
C GLN A 684 4.93 -16.07 -12.91
N ALA A 685 5.71 -16.91 -13.56
CA ALA A 685 7.13 -17.10 -13.32
C ALA A 685 7.93 -17.02 -14.62
N TYR A 686 9.19 -16.66 -14.50
CA TYR A 686 10.13 -16.59 -15.59
C TYR A 686 11.17 -17.69 -15.46
N TYR A 687 11.27 -18.52 -16.50
CA TYR A 687 12.22 -19.61 -16.60
C TYR A 687 13.14 -19.42 -17.80
N ARG A 688 14.45 -19.59 -17.59
CA ARG A 688 15.46 -19.55 -18.65
C ARG A 688 16.73 -20.31 -18.27
N ASN A 689 16.96 -21.45 -18.92
CA ASN A 689 18.23 -22.17 -18.84
C ASN A 689 19.41 -21.31 -19.33
N SER A 690 20.53 -21.32 -18.61
CA SER A 690 21.73 -20.57 -18.99
C SER A 690 22.69 -21.44 -19.80
N SER A 691 22.97 -21.06 -21.04
CA SER A 691 24.26 -21.35 -21.66
C SER A 691 25.26 -20.25 -21.25
N GLY A 692 26.04 -20.44 -20.18
CA GLY A 692 27.13 -19.51 -19.80
C GLY A 692 27.17 -19.08 -18.32
N SER A 693 27.93 -18.02 -18.02
CA SER A 693 28.32 -17.53 -16.68
C SER A 693 27.25 -16.72 -15.92
N THR A 694 26.02 -16.62 -16.42
CA THR A 694 24.99 -15.76 -15.81
C THR A 694 24.20 -16.53 -14.75
N SER A 695 24.63 -16.43 -13.50
CA SER A 695 23.98 -17.05 -12.32
C SER A 695 22.68 -16.36 -11.87
N TRP A 696 22.14 -15.40 -12.63
CA TRP A 696 20.97 -14.63 -12.23
C TRP A 696 19.70 -15.40 -12.61
N GLY A 697 19.32 -16.31 -11.73
CA GLY A 697 18.30 -17.32 -11.94
C GLY A 697 16.88 -16.85 -12.21
N ASN A 698 16.01 -17.85 -12.34
CA ASN A 698 14.57 -17.76 -12.56
C ASN A 698 13.84 -17.05 -11.39
N THR A 699 12.61 -16.57 -11.60
CA THR A 699 11.85 -15.84 -10.56
C THR A 699 10.34 -15.77 -10.83
N TYR A 700 9.59 -15.07 -9.96
CA TYR A 700 8.18 -14.72 -10.13
C TYR A 700 7.98 -13.27 -10.60
N MET A 701 7.01 -13.06 -11.48
CA MET A 701 6.72 -11.74 -12.06
C MET A 701 5.78 -10.91 -11.18
N ILE A 702 4.87 -11.56 -10.47
CA ILE A 702 3.99 -10.93 -9.49
C ILE A 702 4.47 -11.26 -8.07
N PRO A 703 4.17 -10.41 -7.07
CA PRO A 703 4.33 -10.82 -5.69
C PRO A 703 3.30 -11.89 -5.37
N VAL A 704 3.71 -12.90 -4.62
CA VAL A 704 2.84 -13.95 -4.11
C VAL A 704 2.48 -13.58 -2.67
N PHE A 705 1.31 -12.96 -2.49
CA PHE A 705 0.87 -12.41 -1.20
C PHE A 705 0.35 -13.51 -0.28
N ASN A 706 0.93 -13.60 0.92
CA ASN A 706 0.77 -14.67 1.91
C ASN A 706 1.13 -16.06 1.35
N THR A 707 2.16 -16.66 1.92
CA THR A 707 2.18 -17.94 2.67
C THR A 707 1.17 -19.05 2.36
N ASN A 708 0.64 -19.08 1.14
CA ASN A 708 -0.24 -20.07 0.56
C ASN A 708 -1.72 -20.07 1.03
N LEU A 709 -2.58 -19.34 0.31
CA LEU A 709 -4.01 -19.72 0.20
C LEU A 709 -4.20 -21.05 -0.57
N TYR A 710 -3.15 -21.56 -1.23
CA TYR A 710 -3.24 -22.71 -2.15
C TYR A 710 -2.59 -24.00 -1.61
N ASP A 711 -1.57 -23.93 -0.75
CA ASP A 711 -0.83 -25.09 -0.22
C ASP A 711 -0.12 -24.79 1.12
N LEU A 712 -0.79 -25.13 2.22
CA LEU A 712 -0.32 -24.89 3.60
C LEU A 712 1.05 -25.54 3.92
N ASN A 713 1.56 -26.45 3.07
CA ASN A 713 2.85 -27.13 3.30
C ASN A 713 4.04 -26.38 2.69
N LYS A 714 3.80 -25.32 1.90
CA LYS A 714 4.84 -24.55 1.23
C LYS A 714 4.66 -23.06 1.52
N ASP A 715 5.29 -22.61 2.60
CA ASP A 715 5.27 -21.21 3.02
C ASP A 715 6.68 -20.64 3.06
N PHE A 716 7.01 -19.78 2.09
CA PHE A 716 8.32 -19.16 1.99
C PHE A 716 8.17 -17.68 1.65
N LEU A 717 8.80 -16.82 2.46
CA LEU A 717 8.99 -15.39 2.16
C LEU A 717 10.19 -15.16 1.23
N VAL A 718 11.17 -16.06 1.30
CA VAL A 718 12.42 -16.04 0.55
C VAL A 718 12.66 -17.43 -0.01
N LEU A 719 12.93 -17.49 -1.30
CA LEU A 719 13.07 -18.70 -2.11
C LEU A 719 14.45 -18.74 -2.77
N GLU A 720 14.81 -19.89 -3.33
CA GLU A 720 16.04 -20.07 -4.08
C GLU A 720 15.74 -20.03 -5.59
N GLY A 721 16.56 -19.29 -6.35
CA GLY A 721 16.47 -19.26 -7.82
C GLY A 721 17.86 -19.35 -8.47
N ALA A 722 17.99 -20.21 -9.47
CA ALA A 722 19.17 -20.37 -10.33
C ALA A 722 18.75 -20.43 -11.81
N SER A 723 19.70 -20.55 -12.74
CA SER A 723 19.39 -20.50 -14.18
C SER A 723 18.46 -21.63 -14.64
N ASP A 724 18.58 -22.82 -14.08
CA ASP A 724 17.76 -23.98 -14.45
C ASP A 724 16.86 -24.47 -13.30
N TYR A 725 16.64 -23.62 -12.30
CA TYR A 725 15.90 -23.99 -11.09
C TYR A 725 15.21 -22.77 -10.47
N LEU A 726 13.95 -22.96 -10.05
CA LEU A 726 13.22 -22.04 -9.19
C LEU A 726 12.50 -22.89 -8.15
N THR A 727 12.58 -22.53 -6.87
CA THR A 727 11.88 -23.28 -5.82
C THR A 727 10.39 -23.41 -6.14
N ALA A 728 9.86 -24.62 -6.26
CA ALA A 728 8.44 -24.81 -6.53
C ALA A 728 7.59 -24.41 -5.32
N ILE A 729 6.74 -23.39 -5.45
CA ILE A 729 5.88 -22.86 -4.37
C ILE A 729 4.47 -23.46 -4.32
N SER A 730 4.07 -24.18 -5.37
CA SER A 730 2.81 -24.92 -5.44
C SER A 730 3.07 -26.44 -5.43
N SER A 731 2.06 -27.23 -5.07
CA SER A 731 2.02 -28.68 -5.24
C SER A 731 0.73 -29.11 -5.95
N GLY A 732 0.70 -30.35 -6.46
CA GLY A 732 -0.48 -30.93 -7.11
C GLY A 732 -0.79 -30.34 -8.48
N GLU A 733 -2.08 -30.11 -8.77
CA GLU A 733 -2.60 -29.68 -10.09
C GLU A 733 -2.17 -28.26 -10.51
N TRP A 734 -1.46 -27.53 -9.64
CA TRP A 734 -0.93 -26.17 -9.88
C TRP A 734 0.54 -26.17 -10.34
N VAL A 735 1.04 -27.34 -10.72
CA VAL A 735 2.37 -27.55 -11.28
C VAL A 735 2.17 -28.06 -12.71
N ASP A 736 2.52 -27.24 -13.69
CA ASP A 736 2.40 -27.58 -15.11
C ASP A 736 3.76 -27.48 -15.80
N SER A 737 3.87 -28.14 -16.95
CA SER A 737 5.06 -28.09 -17.79
C SER A 737 4.95 -26.94 -18.79
N VAL A 738 5.77 -25.91 -18.66
CA VAL A 738 5.79 -24.76 -19.59
C VAL A 738 7.04 -24.78 -20.47
N LYS A 739 6.89 -24.38 -21.73
CA LYS A 739 8.03 -24.07 -22.61
C LYS A 739 8.55 -22.70 -22.25
N GLY A 740 9.74 -22.61 -21.66
CA GLY A 740 10.31 -21.34 -21.21
C GLY A 740 10.89 -20.47 -22.33
N ALA A 741 11.30 -19.26 -21.95
CA ALA A 741 11.93 -18.27 -22.83
C ALA A 741 13.34 -18.68 -23.33
N ASP A 742 13.80 -19.88 -22.97
CA ASP A 742 15.04 -20.53 -23.40
C ASP A 742 14.82 -21.45 -24.61
N TYR A 743 14.37 -20.84 -25.71
CA TYR A 743 14.08 -21.54 -26.98
C TYR A 743 12.99 -22.63 -26.85
N GLY A 744 12.09 -22.48 -25.88
CA GLY A 744 10.97 -23.39 -25.68
C GLY A 744 11.34 -24.68 -24.94
N THR A 745 12.35 -24.64 -24.07
CA THR A 745 12.70 -25.79 -23.21
C THR A 745 11.58 -26.06 -22.20
N MET A 746 11.25 -27.32 -21.95
CA MET A 746 10.20 -27.69 -20.99
C MET A 746 10.68 -27.54 -19.53
N HIS A 747 9.92 -26.82 -18.71
CA HIS A 747 10.11 -26.67 -17.26
C HIS A 747 8.92 -27.26 -16.52
N ASN A 748 9.12 -28.31 -15.73
CA ASN A 748 8.05 -29.12 -15.11
C ASN A 748 7.56 -28.61 -13.75
N ASP A 749 8.17 -27.54 -13.21
CA ASP A 749 7.84 -26.97 -11.89
C ASP A 749 7.35 -25.51 -12.03
N ALA A 750 6.60 -25.22 -13.09
CA ALA A 750 6.18 -23.86 -13.42
C ALA A 750 5.11 -23.35 -12.46
N PHE A 751 5.29 -22.15 -11.88
CA PHE A 751 4.21 -21.50 -11.16
C PHE A 751 3.20 -20.88 -12.13
N PHE A 752 1.97 -21.39 -12.05
CA PHE A 752 0.90 -21.11 -12.98
C PHE A 752 -0.42 -20.82 -12.25
N MET A 753 -1.16 -19.82 -12.72
CA MET A 753 -2.49 -19.47 -12.24
C MET A 753 -3.55 -19.88 -13.27
N LYS A 754 -4.28 -20.96 -12.99
CA LYS A 754 -5.28 -21.52 -13.91
C LYS A 754 -6.48 -20.62 -14.16
N TYR A 755 -6.93 -19.91 -13.13
CA TYR A 755 -8.09 -19.03 -13.17
C TYR A 755 -7.70 -17.59 -12.84
N PRO A 756 -8.47 -16.59 -13.31
CA PRO A 756 -8.27 -15.20 -12.92
C PRO A 756 -8.29 -15.09 -11.40
N THR A 757 -7.12 -14.83 -10.83
CA THR A 757 -6.90 -14.85 -9.39
C THR A 757 -6.71 -13.44 -8.91
N TYR A 758 -7.55 -13.01 -7.98
CA TYR A 758 -7.43 -11.72 -7.35
C TYR A 758 -6.11 -11.64 -6.58
N ILE A 759 -5.28 -10.65 -6.91
CA ILE A 759 -4.02 -10.39 -6.22
C ILE A 759 -4.27 -9.28 -5.20
N GLY A 760 -4.55 -9.69 -3.96
CA GLY A 760 -4.80 -8.77 -2.85
C GLY A 760 -3.60 -7.89 -2.51
N GLY A 761 -3.87 -6.73 -1.89
CA GLY A 761 -2.84 -5.75 -1.53
C GLY A 761 -2.59 -4.66 -2.59
N PHE A 762 -3.21 -4.78 -3.77
CA PHE A 762 -3.11 -3.82 -4.88
C PHE A 762 -4.35 -2.95 -5.10
N ASN A 763 -5.32 -2.84 -4.17
CA ASN A 763 -6.63 -2.19 -4.38
C ASN A 763 -6.60 -0.65 -4.54
N TYR A 764 -5.59 -0.10 -5.20
CA TYR A 764 -5.46 1.31 -5.52
C TYR A 764 -5.65 1.51 -7.03
N GLU A 765 -5.95 2.72 -7.46
CA GLU A 765 -5.93 3.04 -8.88
C GLU A 765 -4.47 3.01 -9.36
N TYR A 766 -4.07 2.01 -10.18
CA TYR A 766 -2.73 1.94 -10.79
C TYR A 766 -2.77 1.74 -12.30
N GLU A 767 -1.69 2.18 -12.96
CA GLU A 767 -1.43 1.95 -14.38
C GLU A 767 -0.31 0.92 -14.56
N PHE A 768 -0.46 0.04 -15.56
CA PHE A 768 0.64 -0.81 -16.01
C PHE A 768 1.70 0.02 -16.75
N LYS A 769 2.96 -0.07 -16.29
CA LYS A 769 4.12 0.54 -16.94
C LYS A 769 4.66 -0.30 -18.10
#